data_AF-A0A1H9XR96-F1
#
_entry.id   AF-A0A1H9XR96-F1
#
_cell.length_a   1.000
_cell.length_b   1.000
_cell.length_c   1.000
_cell.angle_alpha   90.00
_cell.angle_beta   90.00
_cell.angle_gamma   90.00
#
_symmetry.space_group_name_H-M   'P 1'
#
loop_
_entity.id
_entity.type
_entity.pdbx_description
1 polymer ?
#
loop_
_entity_poly.entity_id
_entity_poly.type
_entity_poly.pdbx_seq_one_letter_code
_entity_poly.pdbx_strand_id
1 'polypeptide(L)'
;MGSDLSVGQGVPVDGRAKSRRAPLGVVVLAVLAVVLVAVSTGPNVVVGRAGEVPAADLGATALAQLARLDDLRLRGTLDTDGGVGLGIDLVALASGETTATVTDGAGGVATFVAVDDKVVVNANNAWWLNTVPVYAHQIGGKWVKATEEMGFPIGMLTALSGKRLRELVTGDDWTAEPTVYVDGTPAVALSPRGSPWTVYLSSEGGTRLLGIGGPLAATGEKLLGQPGGQASNFPYALVSTSGVDDPCRQRTDRALTDAKQQAVTAPAPPPMPEVGHGPDISVTLVPTGTCMTPSCPTPVDIRNAGDEVATGMVSVFSTSGGGGALPITVGPMQSVQQVFQVINPASTCTQTCTRPYTVTAFAQLTGIAGPDLDTGKRLHDRGVDPNRPVPTRPEVAGPDVNSVIDKLATPGPAVAGFAKQDDPLLDDVIALVQNSGDARLLSLLTVLARHPAIAVAPDAPSPAIALAKAAVKGKGAERLAARQALSLLAGLAQEGGRAPNTLRVDKGLLVDTQAKRVYSIASVTNPEDRDRRVYDAADKALTAFAGIDTTGLAKVLVLDFGDSFPAYGQVQRNVLVDQLSLHDAGGKRLVDLLRGASGEPVVAELVVANKLTREHVPEGRYVFSTDDLRALVHQRPATAPTRKPTGRDLVYTTPNLEHMLQGDPYDPANPGKQNRGGHGAGMGAPGKTEFPKAWTVDDIKAAIQQVVDQGKTFDKNGDPTDSPRSDRNHMNAQVWSWRFVGKATVKGITVGLDLYVYQDGVFRNGYPDIRGNKILDRDKVHVDKSETLDDQAIFKNPDAPPAAPQVTGARTFPPRYNRDSDTWEYPAVGQDGRPAVDQSGKPVVYTTDNAGALAPGSPVPVLGCWP
;
A
#
# COMPACT_ATOMS: atom_id res chain seq x y z
N MET A 1 -58.06 17.63 0.94
CA MET A 1 -59.41 17.08 1.15
C MET A 1 -59.51 16.68 2.62
N GLY A 2 -60.42 17.34 3.35
CA GLY A 2 -60.91 17.07 4.71
C GLY A 2 -59.91 17.17 5.87
N SER A 3 -59.82 18.29 6.63
CA SER A 3 -60.74 18.78 7.71
C SER A 3 -60.41 18.15 9.08
N ASP A 4 -60.28 18.79 10.24
CA ASP A 4 -60.40 20.16 10.79
C ASP A 4 -59.79 20.08 12.23
N LEU A 5 -59.00 21.04 12.76
CA LEU A 5 -59.35 22.30 13.47
C LEU A 5 -60.33 22.21 14.67
N SER A 6 -59.83 22.50 15.88
CA SER A 6 -60.38 23.42 16.92
C SER A 6 -59.41 23.43 18.13
N VAL A 7 -58.71 24.49 18.55
CA VAL A 7 -59.09 25.80 19.13
C VAL A 7 -60.11 25.74 20.27
N GLY A 8 -59.67 26.11 21.47
CA GLY A 8 -60.51 26.50 22.61
C GLY A 8 -59.71 27.38 23.59
N GLN A 9 -60.04 28.67 23.63
CA GLN A 9 -59.56 29.66 24.61
C GLN A 9 -60.33 29.54 25.94
N GLY A 10 -59.68 29.92 27.04
CA GLY A 10 -60.33 30.21 28.33
C GLY A 10 -59.36 30.81 29.36
N VAL A 11 -59.70 32.01 29.83
CA VAL A 11 -59.12 32.83 30.93
C VAL A 11 -60.34 33.25 31.80
N PRO A 12 -60.31 33.75 33.07
CA PRO A 12 -59.27 33.91 34.13
C PRO A 12 -59.72 33.34 35.53
N VAL A 13 -58.94 33.59 36.61
CA VAL A 13 -59.33 34.32 37.86
C VAL A 13 -58.45 33.95 39.08
N ASP A 14 -58.11 34.99 39.85
CA ASP A 14 -57.39 35.09 41.13
C ASP A 14 -57.83 34.16 42.28
N GLY A 15 -56.93 33.97 43.28
CA GLY A 15 -57.37 33.66 44.65
C GLY A 15 -56.32 33.04 45.57
N ARG A 16 -55.95 33.77 46.64
CA ARG A 16 -54.98 33.38 47.68
C ARG A 16 -55.50 32.30 48.66
N ALA A 17 -54.51 31.66 49.30
CA ALA A 17 -54.43 31.23 50.71
C ALA A 17 -54.90 29.82 51.16
N LYS A 18 -53.88 29.06 51.61
CA LYS A 18 -53.78 28.21 52.83
C LYS A 18 -55.05 27.47 53.30
N SER A 19 -54.99 26.12 53.34
CA SER A 19 -54.62 25.38 54.57
C SER A 19 -54.71 23.85 54.39
N ARG A 20 -53.97 23.17 55.27
CA ARG A 20 -53.60 21.75 55.34
C ARG A 20 -54.77 20.77 55.44
N ARG A 21 -54.62 19.58 54.83
CA ARG A 21 -54.74 18.23 55.46
C ARG A 21 -54.42 17.13 54.44
N ALA A 22 -53.37 16.36 54.69
CA ALA A 22 -53.03 15.11 53.98
C ALA A 22 -53.91 13.95 54.49
N PRO A 23 -54.04 12.82 53.75
CA PRO A 23 -53.34 11.63 54.23
C PRO A 23 -52.89 10.60 53.15
N LEU A 24 -51.65 10.10 53.32
CA LEU A 24 -51.24 8.68 53.31
C LEU A 24 -51.55 7.71 52.15
N GLY A 25 -52.02 8.16 50.98
CA GLY A 25 -52.16 7.29 49.78
C GLY A 25 -50.97 7.28 48.81
N VAL A 26 -50.12 8.31 48.86
CA VAL A 26 -49.12 8.59 47.80
C VAL A 26 -47.74 7.99 48.09
N VAL A 27 -47.44 7.63 49.34
CA VAL A 27 -46.09 7.19 49.72
C VAL A 27 -45.77 5.79 49.17
N VAL A 28 -46.75 4.88 49.05
CA VAL A 28 -46.49 3.54 48.52
C VAL A 28 -46.38 3.54 46.98
N LEU A 29 -47.14 4.39 46.29
CA LEU A 29 -47.03 4.55 44.83
C LEU A 29 -45.80 5.36 44.41
N ALA A 30 -45.38 6.35 45.20
CA ALA A 30 -44.16 7.11 44.93
C ALA A 30 -42.89 6.25 45.15
N VAL A 31 -42.87 5.37 46.16
CA VAL A 31 -41.72 4.48 46.38
C VAL A 31 -41.63 3.39 45.30
N LEU A 32 -42.76 2.83 44.83
CA LEU A 32 -42.73 1.90 43.70
C LEU A 32 -42.31 2.57 42.39
N ALA A 33 -42.74 3.81 42.13
CA ALA A 33 -42.32 4.58 40.96
C ALA A 33 -40.83 4.99 41.04
N VAL A 34 -40.33 5.36 42.22
CA VAL A 34 -38.91 5.71 42.41
C VAL A 34 -38.00 4.48 42.28
N VAL A 35 -38.43 3.29 42.72
CA VAL A 35 -37.66 2.06 42.54
C VAL A 35 -37.70 1.58 41.07
N LEU A 36 -38.83 1.72 40.37
CA LEU A 36 -38.92 1.40 38.93
C LEU A 36 -38.13 2.39 38.05
N VAL A 37 -38.03 3.67 38.44
CA VAL A 37 -37.15 4.64 37.78
C VAL A 37 -35.68 4.37 38.13
N ALA A 38 -35.34 4.01 39.37
CA ALA A 38 -33.95 3.74 39.77
C ALA A 38 -33.35 2.45 39.16
N VAL A 39 -34.17 1.51 38.67
CA VAL A 39 -33.70 0.32 37.94
C VAL A 39 -33.60 0.59 36.42
N SER A 40 -34.32 1.59 35.90
CA SER A 40 -34.28 1.97 34.47
C SER A 40 -33.37 3.16 34.16
N THR A 41 -32.98 3.95 35.16
CA THR A 41 -31.92 4.96 35.08
C THR A 41 -30.79 4.51 36.00
N GLY A 42 -29.71 3.98 35.44
CA GLY A 42 -28.49 3.63 36.17
C GLY A 42 -27.94 4.80 37.00
N PRO A 43 -26.85 4.60 37.77
CA PRO A 43 -26.36 5.58 38.72
C PRO A 43 -26.16 6.94 38.05
N ASN A 44 -27.00 7.90 38.40
CA ASN A 44 -26.79 9.31 38.08
C ASN A 44 -25.50 9.73 38.79
N VAL A 45 -24.39 9.65 38.06
CA VAL A 45 -23.25 10.51 38.31
C VAL A 45 -23.81 11.92 38.20
N VAL A 46 -23.89 12.62 39.33
CA VAL A 46 -24.04 14.08 39.30
C VAL A 46 -22.73 14.60 38.72
N VAL A 47 -22.65 14.59 37.39
CA VAL A 47 -21.67 15.37 36.65
C VAL A 47 -22.07 16.81 36.92
N GLY A 48 -21.40 17.45 37.87
CA GLY A 48 -21.38 18.90 37.90
C GLY A 48 -21.05 19.33 36.47
N ARG A 49 -21.93 20.12 35.84
CA ARG A 49 -21.60 20.76 34.57
C ARG A 49 -20.27 21.46 34.81
N ALA A 50 -19.19 20.94 34.20
CA ALA A 50 -17.96 21.71 34.07
C ALA A 50 -18.41 23.02 33.43
N GLY A 51 -18.19 24.15 34.12
CA GLY A 51 -18.46 25.44 33.52
C GLY A 51 -17.74 25.50 32.17
N GLU A 52 -18.37 26.12 31.17
CA GLU A 52 -17.69 26.43 29.92
C GLU A 52 -16.42 27.21 30.30
N VAL A 53 -15.25 26.56 30.19
CA VAL A 53 -13.98 27.21 30.46
C VAL A 53 -13.80 28.25 29.35
N PRO A 54 -13.65 29.54 29.66
CA PRO A 54 -13.47 30.57 28.65
C PRO A 54 -12.30 30.23 27.72
N ALA A 55 -12.47 30.49 26.42
CA ALA A 55 -11.45 30.21 25.40
C ALA A 55 -10.10 30.89 25.72
N ALA A 56 -10.13 32.06 26.36
CA ALA A 56 -8.94 32.77 26.81
C ALA A 56 -8.16 32.00 27.88
N ASP A 57 -8.83 31.35 28.84
CA ASP A 57 -8.20 30.56 29.90
C ASP A 57 -7.59 29.25 29.33
N LEU A 58 -8.28 28.65 28.37
CA LEU A 58 -7.75 27.51 27.60
C LEU A 58 -6.54 27.91 26.76
N GLY A 59 -6.59 29.07 26.09
CA GLY A 59 -5.46 29.63 25.35
C GLY A 59 -4.24 29.89 26.24
N ALA A 60 -4.45 30.52 27.40
CA ALA A 60 -3.39 30.74 28.39
C ALA A 60 -2.79 29.41 28.90
N THR A 61 -3.63 28.41 29.14
CA THR A 61 -3.20 27.05 29.53
C THR A 61 -2.37 26.39 28.45
N ALA A 62 -2.79 26.48 27.17
CA ALA A 62 -2.08 25.92 26.04
C ALA A 62 -0.70 26.56 25.85
N LEU A 63 -0.64 27.89 25.88
CA LEU A 63 0.61 28.64 25.79
C LEU A 63 1.55 28.34 26.96
N ALA A 64 1.01 28.16 28.18
CA ALA A 64 1.80 27.80 29.35
C ALA A 64 2.37 26.38 29.26
N GLN A 65 1.62 25.41 28.72
CA GLN A 65 2.13 24.05 28.48
C GLN A 65 3.20 24.03 27.40
N LEU A 66 3.00 24.75 26.30
CA LEU A 66 3.98 24.90 25.24
C LEU A 66 5.27 25.58 25.73
N ALA A 67 5.15 26.59 26.61
CA ALA A 67 6.28 27.30 27.21
C ALA A 67 7.20 26.40 28.06
N ARG A 68 6.67 25.29 28.60
CA ARG A 68 7.39 24.38 29.50
C ARG A 68 8.19 23.30 28.75
N LEU A 69 8.09 23.26 27.42
CA LEU A 69 8.81 22.31 26.58
C LEU A 69 10.16 22.92 26.19
N ASP A 70 11.17 22.67 27.01
CA ASP A 70 12.56 23.07 26.75
C ASP A 70 13.12 22.29 25.54
N ASP A 71 13.01 20.96 25.58
CA ASP A 71 13.24 20.08 24.42
C ASP A 71 11.87 19.72 23.82
N LEU A 72 11.70 20.00 22.53
CA LEU A 72 10.42 19.84 21.83
C LEU A 72 10.53 18.76 20.76
N ARG A 73 9.51 17.89 20.70
CA ARG A 73 9.27 17.01 19.57
C ARG A 73 8.02 17.43 18.81
N LEU A 74 8.12 17.50 17.48
CA LEU A 74 7.00 17.73 16.56
C LEU A 74 6.83 16.54 15.62
N ARG A 75 5.61 16.01 15.53
CA ARG A 75 5.28 14.88 14.64
C ARG A 75 3.99 15.12 13.89
N GLY A 76 4.01 15.03 12.57
CA GLY A 76 2.80 15.21 11.78
C GLY A 76 3.09 15.40 10.30
N THR A 77 2.30 16.24 9.65
CA THR A 77 2.41 16.51 8.22
C THR A 77 2.71 17.98 7.94
N LEU A 78 3.51 18.22 6.91
CA LEU A 78 3.76 19.52 6.31
C LEU A 78 3.28 19.47 4.87
N ASP A 79 2.31 20.30 4.50
CA ASP A 79 1.72 20.30 3.17
C ASP A 79 2.49 21.24 2.25
N THR A 80 2.73 20.79 1.02
CA THR A 80 3.18 21.63 -0.09
C THR A 80 2.01 22.48 -0.62
N ASP A 81 2.30 23.53 -1.39
CA ASP A 81 1.27 24.31 -2.12
C ASP A 81 0.37 23.45 -3.01
N GLY A 82 0.89 22.32 -3.49
CA GLY A 82 0.14 21.33 -4.27
C GLY A 82 -0.79 20.43 -3.43
N GLY A 83 -0.81 20.58 -2.10
CA GLY A 83 -1.60 19.75 -1.19
C GLY A 83 -0.99 18.37 -0.89
N VAL A 84 0.28 18.15 -1.24
CA VAL A 84 1.01 16.92 -0.91
C VAL A 84 1.63 17.05 0.48
N GLY A 85 1.26 16.14 1.38
CA GLY A 85 1.78 16.10 2.75
C GLY A 85 3.10 15.34 2.87
N LEU A 86 4.10 16.00 3.47
CA LEU A 86 5.35 15.39 3.92
C LEU A 86 5.20 14.96 5.37
N GLY A 87 5.49 13.69 5.66
CA GLY A 87 5.59 13.21 7.04
C GLY A 87 6.84 13.78 7.71
N ILE A 88 6.70 14.33 8.91
CA ILE A 88 7.81 14.92 9.66
C ILE A 88 7.88 14.38 11.09
N ASP A 89 9.09 14.08 11.54
CA ASP A 89 9.45 13.82 12.94
C ASP A 89 10.67 14.70 13.28
N LEU A 90 10.41 15.79 14.01
CA LEU A 90 11.39 16.82 14.35
C LEU A 90 11.67 16.78 15.84
N VAL A 91 12.93 16.88 16.23
CA VAL A 91 13.36 17.06 17.62
C VAL A 91 14.24 18.29 17.68
N ALA A 92 13.76 19.32 18.39
CA ALA A 92 14.48 20.56 18.67
C ALA A 92 14.91 20.56 20.14
N LEU A 93 16.22 20.67 20.38
CA LEU A 93 16.78 20.76 21.72
C LEU A 93 16.78 22.21 22.23
N ALA A 94 16.80 22.39 23.54
CA ALA A 94 16.87 23.70 24.18
C ALA A 94 18.09 24.54 23.76
N SER A 95 19.17 23.88 23.32
CA SER A 95 20.38 24.48 22.75
C SER A 95 20.20 25.07 21.35
N GLY A 96 19.07 24.81 20.68
CA GLY A 96 18.75 25.29 19.33
C GLY A 96 19.15 24.34 18.20
N GLU A 97 19.77 23.21 18.54
CA GLU A 97 20.09 22.15 17.58
C GLU A 97 18.85 21.30 17.28
N THR A 98 18.68 20.95 16.01
CA THR A 98 17.48 20.23 15.55
C THR A 98 17.83 19.07 14.65
N THR A 99 17.15 17.95 14.87
CA THR A 99 17.14 16.81 13.94
C THR A 99 15.76 16.64 13.37
N ALA A 100 15.67 16.27 12.10
CA ALA A 100 14.43 16.17 11.37
C ALA A 100 14.48 14.98 10.44
N THR A 101 13.56 14.03 10.61
CA THR A 101 13.32 12.98 9.63
C THR A 101 12.09 13.35 8.84
N VAL A 102 12.23 13.38 7.51
CA VAL A 102 11.19 13.74 6.56
C VAL A 102 10.94 12.56 5.65
N THR A 103 9.67 12.22 5.45
CA THR A 103 9.25 11.13 4.59
C THR A 103 8.21 11.61 3.60
N ASP A 104 8.30 11.12 2.36
CA ASP A 104 7.24 11.29 1.37
C ASP A 104 6.39 10.01 1.25
N GLY A 105 5.23 10.13 0.61
CA GLY A 105 4.33 9.00 0.37
C GLY A 105 4.83 7.98 -0.66
N ALA A 106 6.01 8.21 -1.26
CA ALA A 106 6.61 7.43 -2.33
C ALA A 106 7.89 6.67 -1.89
N GLY A 107 8.17 6.62 -0.58
CA GLY A 107 9.29 5.87 0.01
C GLY A 107 10.61 6.67 0.10
N GLY A 108 10.59 7.95 -0.22
CA GLY A 108 11.69 8.86 0.04
C GLY A 108 11.80 9.16 1.53
N VAL A 109 13.04 9.12 2.03
CA VAL A 109 13.39 9.44 3.42
C VAL A 109 14.63 10.33 3.44
N ALA A 110 14.54 11.46 4.13
CA ALA A 110 15.64 12.38 4.36
C ALA A 110 15.79 12.72 5.84
N THR A 111 17.03 12.74 6.31
CA THR A 111 17.41 13.22 7.63
C THR A 111 18.11 14.56 7.49
N PHE A 112 17.48 15.63 7.97
CA PHE A 112 18.07 16.96 8.08
C PHE A 112 18.56 17.19 9.50
N VAL A 113 19.71 17.85 9.61
CA VAL A 113 20.29 18.22 10.89
C VAL A 113 20.76 19.67 10.84
N ALA A 114 20.27 20.48 11.78
CA ALA A 114 20.63 21.88 11.94
C ALA A 114 21.55 22.06 13.17
N VAL A 115 22.77 22.56 12.92
CA VAL A 115 23.79 22.83 13.94
C VAL A 115 24.57 24.10 13.54
N ASP A 116 24.81 25.01 14.49
CA ASP A 116 25.66 26.20 14.30
C ASP A 116 25.35 26.99 13.01
N ASP A 117 24.05 27.27 12.78
CA ASP A 117 23.50 27.98 11.60
C ASP A 117 23.77 27.29 10.25
N LYS A 118 24.10 25.99 10.25
CA LYS A 118 24.23 25.15 9.05
C LYS A 118 23.22 24.02 9.07
N VAL A 119 22.77 23.62 7.88
CA VAL A 119 21.93 22.43 7.72
C VAL A 119 22.63 21.45 6.79
N VAL A 120 22.70 20.20 7.22
CA VAL A 120 23.10 19.08 6.37
C VAL A 120 21.97 18.10 6.22
N VAL A 121 21.96 17.42 5.09
CA VAL A 121 20.96 16.41 4.76
C VAL A 121 21.65 15.12 4.31
N ASN A 122 21.11 14.00 4.76
CA ASN A 122 21.38 12.68 4.22
C ASN A 122 20.06 12.05 3.85
N ALA A 123 19.90 11.71 2.58
CA ALA A 123 18.66 11.13 2.10
C ALA A 123 18.90 9.88 1.27
N ASN A 124 17.92 8.97 1.28
CA ASN A 124 17.97 7.76 0.48
C ASN A 124 17.81 8.09 -1.02
N ASN A 125 18.07 7.11 -1.88
CA ASN A 125 17.98 7.29 -3.33
C ASN A 125 16.57 7.73 -3.77
N ALA A 126 15.53 7.22 -3.12
CA ALA A 126 14.14 7.56 -3.42
C ALA A 126 13.83 9.05 -3.13
N TRP A 127 14.28 9.60 -2.01
CA TRP A 127 14.09 11.02 -1.69
C TRP A 127 14.68 11.91 -2.77
N TRP A 128 15.92 11.63 -3.18
CA TRP A 128 16.56 12.40 -4.25
C TRP A 128 15.84 12.24 -5.57
N LEU A 129 15.38 11.04 -5.94
CA LEU A 129 14.54 10.83 -7.13
C LEU A 129 13.23 11.62 -7.07
N ASN A 130 12.68 11.85 -5.88
CA ASN A 130 11.40 12.55 -5.71
C ASN A 130 11.57 14.07 -5.61
N THR A 131 12.74 14.55 -5.19
CA THR A 131 13.01 15.98 -4.95
C THR A 131 13.95 16.59 -5.98
N VAL A 132 15.16 16.05 -6.12
CA VAL A 132 16.21 16.53 -7.03
C VAL A 132 16.92 15.33 -7.71
N PRO A 133 16.31 14.73 -8.73
CA PRO A 133 16.69 13.41 -9.26
C PRO A 133 18.13 13.29 -9.74
N VAL A 134 18.72 14.37 -10.26
CA VAL A 134 20.12 14.42 -10.68
C VAL A 134 21.09 14.05 -9.55
N TYR A 135 20.66 14.20 -8.29
CA TYR A 135 21.44 13.88 -7.10
C TYR A 135 21.35 12.42 -6.66
N ALA A 136 20.35 11.67 -7.12
CA ALA A 136 20.03 10.35 -6.58
C ALA A 136 21.23 9.39 -6.60
N HIS A 137 21.85 9.24 -7.76
CA HIS A 137 23.02 8.37 -7.91
C HIS A 137 24.32 8.96 -7.35
N GLN A 138 24.45 10.28 -7.27
CA GLN A 138 25.71 10.92 -6.87
C GLN A 138 25.85 11.04 -5.35
N ILE A 139 24.76 11.39 -4.66
CA ILE A 139 24.76 11.75 -3.23
C ILE A 139 23.75 10.96 -2.39
N GLY A 140 23.03 9.99 -2.98
CA GLY A 140 22.21 9.03 -2.22
C GLY A 140 22.99 8.37 -1.08
N GLY A 141 22.44 8.43 0.13
CA GLY A 141 23.03 7.91 1.37
C GLY A 141 24.24 8.69 1.89
N LYS A 142 24.58 9.85 1.32
CA LYS A 142 25.70 10.69 1.75
C LYS A 142 25.20 11.98 2.41
N TRP A 143 26.00 12.50 3.34
CA TRP A 143 25.78 13.82 3.92
C TRP A 143 26.24 14.90 2.96
N VAL A 144 25.37 15.87 2.68
CA VAL A 144 25.67 17.08 1.91
C VAL A 144 25.12 18.30 2.62
N LYS A 145 25.61 19.50 2.25
CA LYS A 145 24.97 20.75 2.67
C LYS A 145 23.56 20.81 2.09
N ALA A 146 22.58 21.04 2.95
CA ALA A 146 21.19 21.16 2.53
C ALA A 146 20.94 22.54 1.91
N THR A 147 20.08 22.59 0.88
CA THR A 147 19.54 23.83 0.31
C THR A 147 18.01 23.76 0.32
N GLU A 148 17.33 24.91 0.30
CA GLU A 148 15.86 24.99 0.26
C GLU A 148 15.26 24.32 -1.00
N GLU A 149 16.04 24.23 -2.08
CA GLU A 149 15.65 23.59 -3.35
C GLU A 149 15.54 22.06 -3.26
N MET A 150 15.91 21.45 -2.12
CA MET A 150 15.89 19.99 -1.90
C MET A 150 14.56 19.45 -1.38
N GLY A 151 13.47 20.20 -1.57
CA GLY A 151 12.10 19.74 -1.31
C GLY A 151 11.66 19.80 0.15
N PHE A 152 12.36 20.55 1.01
CA PHE A 152 11.99 20.73 2.42
C PHE A 152 12.43 22.12 2.93
N PRO A 153 11.59 22.85 3.71
CA PRO A 153 11.90 24.20 4.14
C PRO A 153 12.94 24.20 5.28
N ILE A 154 14.24 24.17 4.96
CA ILE A 154 15.31 24.00 5.96
C ILE A 154 15.41 25.17 6.94
N GLY A 155 14.96 26.36 6.54
CA GLY A 155 14.96 27.57 7.37
C GLY A 155 14.14 27.46 8.64
N MET A 156 13.09 26.62 8.66
CA MET A 156 12.26 26.44 9.84
C MET A 156 13.01 25.72 10.98
N LEU A 157 13.97 24.83 10.66
CA LEU A 157 14.61 23.94 11.64
C LEU A 157 15.33 24.67 12.79
N THR A 158 15.65 25.95 12.62
CA THR A 158 16.34 26.75 13.65
C THR A 158 15.38 27.55 14.54
N ALA A 159 14.07 27.46 14.33
CA ALA A 159 13.06 28.30 14.97
C ALA A 159 11.96 27.55 15.73
N LEU A 160 12.08 26.22 15.92
CA LEU A 160 11.01 25.34 16.42
C LEU A 160 11.07 25.03 17.93
N SER A 161 11.50 25.95 18.78
CA SER A 161 11.46 25.74 20.24
C SER A 161 10.06 26.01 20.82
N GLY A 162 9.72 25.36 21.95
CA GLY A 162 8.44 25.59 22.64
C GLY A 162 8.23 27.06 23.02
N LYS A 163 9.31 27.73 23.45
CA LYS A 163 9.31 29.18 23.72
C LYS A 163 9.03 30.02 22.47
N ARG A 164 9.64 29.69 21.33
CA ARG A 164 9.48 30.45 20.07
C ARG A 164 8.10 30.23 19.45
N LEU A 165 7.61 29.00 19.44
CA LEU A 165 6.25 28.69 19.00
C LEU A 165 5.21 29.40 19.86
N ARG A 166 5.42 29.50 21.18
CA ARG A 166 4.55 30.30 22.05
C ARG A 166 4.49 31.76 21.61
N GLU A 167 5.64 32.39 21.34
CA GLU A 167 5.68 33.79 20.87
C GLU A 167 4.89 34.00 19.57
N LEU A 168 4.95 33.02 18.65
CA LEU A 168 4.26 33.07 17.35
C LEU A 168 2.75 32.82 17.43
N VAL A 169 2.31 32.04 18.42
CA VAL A 169 0.91 31.61 18.58
C VAL A 169 0.17 32.47 19.64
N THR A 170 0.84 33.46 20.23
CA THR A 170 0.25 34.34 21.26
C THR A 170 -0.86 35.25 20.69
N GLY A 171 -1.92 35.46 21.48
CA GLY A 171 -2.94 36.48 21.23
C GLY A 171 -3.84 36.69 22.45
N ASP A 172 -4.60 37.78 22.44
CA ASP A 172 -5.43 38.19 23.59
C ASP A 172 -6.93 37.87 23.42
N ASP A 173 -7.36 37.53 22.19
CA ASP A 173 -8.74 37.17 21.83
C ASP A 173 -8.75 35.80 21.14
N TRP A 174 -9.30 34.78 21.81
CA TRP A 174 -9.25 33.37 21.38
C TRP A 174 -10.63 32.84 21.01
N THR A 175 -10.71 32.10 19.91
CA THR A 175 -11.88 31.29 19.57
C THR A 175 -11.62 29.83 19.91
N ALA A 176 -12.62 29.14 20.46
CA ALA A 176 -12.56 27.72 20.81
C ALA A 176 -13.63 26.94 20.04
N GLU A 177 -13.22 25.92 19.30
CA GLU A 177 -14.11 25.05 18.53
C GLU A 177 -13.87 23.58 18.90
N PRO A 178 -14.91 22.81 19.29
CA PRO A 178 -14.78 21.36 19.47
C PRO A 178 -14.37 20.69 18.15
N THR A 179 -13.42 19.76 18.22
CA THR A 179 -12.91 19.03 17.07
C THR A 179 -12.42 17.63 17.47
N VAL A 180 -11.93 16.87 16.50
CA VAL A 180 -11.23 15.60 16.71
C VAL A 180 -9.83 15.76 16.13
N TYR A 181 -8.81 15.48 16.94
CA TYR A 181 -7.42 15.57 16.52
C TYR A 181 -7.04 14.41 15.58
N VAL A 182 -5.90 14.50 14.89
CA VAL A 182 -5.48 13.53 13.86
C VAL A 182 -5.35 12.09 14.34
N ASP A 183 -5.18 11.88 15.65
CA ASP A 183 -5.10 10.58 16.29
C ASP A 183 -6.46 10.05 16.79
N GLY A 184 -7.56 10.74 16.46
CA GLY A 184 -8.91 10.40 16.89
C GLY A 184 -9.30 10.93 18.27
N THR A 185 -8.41 11.63 18.97
CA THR A 185 -8.67 12.18 20.31
C THR A 185 -9.65 13.36 20.23
N PRO A 186 -10.75 13.36 21.00
CA PRO A 186 -11.61 14.54 21.13
C PRO A 186 -10.83 15.74 21.69
N ALA A 187 -10.94 16.87 21.01
CA ALA A 187 -10.10 18.03 21.25
C ALA A 187 -10.88 19.35 21.14
N VAL A 188 -10.24 20.43 21.57
CA VAL A 188 -10.65 21.81 21.34
C VAL A 188 -9.58 22.50 20.50
N ALA A 189 -9.97 22.99 19.34
CA ALA A 189 -9.15 23.85 18.49
C ALA A 189 -9.24 25.29 18.99
N LEU A 190 -8.10 25.86 19.37
CA LEU A 190 -7.96 27.21 19.88
C LEU A 190 -7.21 28.06 18.86
N SER A 191 -7.84 29.11 18.35
CA SER A 191 -7.22 30.01 17.37
C SER A 191 -7.25 31.45 17.88
N PRO A 192 -6.12 32.16 17.93
CA PRO A 192 -6.13 33.60 18.19
C PRO A 192 -6.81 34.32 17.02
N ARG A 193 -7.64 35.32 17.32
CA ARG A 193 -8.35 36.06 16.29
C ARG A 193 -7.39 36.77 15.34
N GLY A 194 -7.55 36.51 14.03
CA GLY A 194 -6.70 37.08 12.99
C GLY A 194 -5.33 36.40 12.83
N SER A 195 -5.09 35.30 13.55
CA SER A 195 -3.88 34.49 13.45
C SER A 195 -4.13 33.27 12.55
N PRO A 196 -3.15 32.85 11.72
CA PRO A 196 -3.23 31.62 10.93
C PRO A 196 -2.92 30.35 11.75
N TRP A 197 -2.73 30.49 13.06
CA TRP A 197 -2.31 29.41 13.96
C TRP A 197 -3.50 28.83 14.75
N THR A 198 -3.44 27.51 14.97
CA THR A 198 -4.41 26.77 15.79
C THR A 198 -3.67 25.87 16.76
N VAL A 199 -4.08 25.87 18.03
CA VAL A 199 -3.57 24.97 19.07
C VAL A 199 -4.63 23.96 19.44
N TYR A 200 -4.26 22.70 19.60
CA TYR A 200 -5.19 21.62 19.92
C TYR A 200 -4.97 21.15 21.36
N LEU A 201 -6.04 21.21 22.17
CA LEU A 201 -6.06 20.68 23.53
C LEU A 201 -7.00 19.48 23.64
N SER A 202 -6.60 18.44 24.37
CA SER A 202 -7.48 17.31 24.71
C SER A 202 -8.67 17.80 25.55
N SER A 203 -9.87 17.33 25.21
CA SER A 203 -11.05 17.46 26.07
C SER A 203 -11.23 16.26 27.01
N GLU A 204 -10.47 15.17 26.82
CA GLU A 204 -10.51 13.96 27.64
C GLU A 204 -9.30 13.87 28.58
N GLY A 205 -9.52 13.42 29.83
CA GLY A 205 -8.45 13.18 30.80
C GLY A 205 -7.73 14.42 31.34
N GLY A 206 -8.26 15.63 31.07
CA GLY A 206 -7.69 16.93 31.44
C GLY A 206 -7.20 17.74 30.23
N THR A 207 -7.06 19.06 30.38
CA THR A 207 -6.57 19.95 29.31
C THR A 207 -5.09 19.69 29.06
N ARG A 208 -4.76 18.90 28.04
CA ARG A 208 -3.39 18.55 27.63
C ARG A 208 -3.12 19.02 26.21
N LEU A 209 -1.97 19.64 25.99
CA LEU A 209 -1.51 20.02 24.65
C LEU A 209 -1.33 18.77 23.76
N LEU A 210 -2.03 18.75 22.63
CA LEU A 210 -1.95 17.69 21.62
C LEU A 210 -1.06 18.09 20.46
N GLY A 211 -1.18 19.33 19.98
CA GLY A 211 -0.45 19.80 18.81
C GLY A 211 -0.75 21.23 18.38
N ILE A 212 -0.12 21.63 17.28
CA ILE A 212 -0.24 22.95 16.65
C ILE A 212 -0.47 22.75 15.15
N GLY A 213 -1.35 23.56 14.58
CA GLY A 213 -1.55 23.72 13.14
C GLY A 213 -1.26 25.16 12.70
N GLY A 214 -0.73 25.35 11.50
CA GLY A 214 -0.44 26.66 10.93
C GLY A 214 0.81 26.70 10.04
N PRO A 215 1.28 27.88 9.65
CA PRO A 215 2.37 28.06 8.68
C PRO A 215 3.76 27.82 9.30
N LEU A 216 4.06 26.57 9.68
CA LEU A 216 5.31 26.19 10.34
C LEU A 216 6.57 26.54 9.54
N ALA A 217 6.50 26.46 8.20
CA ALA A 217 7.58 26.81 7.30
C ALA A 217 7.95 28.32 7.32
N ALA A 218 7.04 29.19 7.77
CA ALA A 218 7.25 30.64 7.81
C ALA A 218 7.88 31.15 9.12
N THR A 219 8.31 30.26 10.02
CA THR A 219 8.71 30.62 11.40
C THR A 219 10.17 31.00 11.59
N GLY A 220 11.05 30.67 10.63
CA GLY A 220 12.49 30.89 10.74
C GLY A 220 12.97 32.14 10.01
N GLU A 221 13.63 33.06 10.72
CA GLU A 221 14.16 34.31 10.12
C GLU A 221 15.67 34.25 9.79
N LYS A 222 16.42 33.38 10.47
CA LYS A 222 17.90 33.36 10.40
C LYS A 222 18.47 32.83 9.08
N LEU A 223 17.73 31.98 8.37
CA LEU A 223 18.18 31.32 7.14
C LEU A 223 17.48 31.85 5.87
N LEU A 224 16.52 32.78 6.00
CA LEU A 224 15.74 33.36 4.88
C LEU A 224 16.54 34.30 3.96
N GLY A 225 17.74 34.73 4.36
CA GLY A 225 18.55 35.70 3.61
C GLY A 225 19.24 35.16 2.34
N GLN A 226 18.99 33.91 1.94
CA GLN A 226 19.60 33.30 0.75
C GLN A 226 18.77 33.54 -0.53
N PRO A 227 19.38 33.55 -1.73
CA PRO A 227 18.67 33.74 -3.00
C PRO A 227 17.55 32.70 -3.16
N GLY A 228 16.31 33.15 -3.40
CA GLY A 228 15.12 32.27 -3.49
C GLY A 228 14.29 32.14 -2.21
N GLY A 229 14.62 32.87 -1.14
CA GLY A 229 13.99 32.78 0.20
C GLY A 229 12.54 33.24 0.34
N GLN A 230 11.59 32.61 -0.35
CA GLN A 230 10.20 32.58 0.12
C GLN A 230 9.82 31.16 0.49
N ALA A 231 9.36 30.97 1.73
CA ALA A 231 8.68 29.78 2.22
C ALA A 231 7.34 29.51 1.51
N SER A 232 7.13 30.06 0.31
CA SER A 232 5.85 30.12 -0.38
C SER A 232 5.29 28.75 -0.70
N ASN A 233 6.12 27.71 -0.83
CA ASN A 233 5.71 26.40 -1.31
C ASN A 233 5.15 25.46 -0.23
N PHE A 234 5.04 25.90 1.04
CA PHE A 234 4.58 25.07 2.17
C PHE A 234 3.60 25.83 3.07
N PRO A 235 2.31 25.92 2.68
CA PRO A 235 1.38 26.88 3.28
C PRO A 235 0.84 26.44 4.64
N TYR A 236 0.89 25.14 4.96
CA TYR A 236 0.26 24.60 6.16
C TYR A 236 1.02 23.39 6.74
N ALA A 237 1.04 23.29 8.07
CA ALA A 237 1.50 22.12 8.81
C ALA A 237 0.51 21.77 9.91
N LEU A 238 0.39 20.48 10.23
CA LEU A 238 -0.34 19.99 11.39
C LEU A 238 0.52 18.99 12.13
N VAL A 239 0.98 19.37 13.34
CA VAL A 239 1.96 18.60 14.10
C VAL A 239 1.51 18.38 15.53
N SER A 240 1.56 17.13 15.98
CA SER A 240 1.52 16.79 17.39
C SER A 240 2.77 17.31 18.10
N THR A 241 2.59 17.79 19.33
CA THR A 241 3.65 18.39 20.15
C THR A 241 3.81 17.59 21.44
N SER A 242 5.04 17.17 21.74
CA SER A 242 5.36 16.53 23.03
C SER A 242 6.72 16.99 23.55
N GLY A 243 6.95 16.79 24.85
CA GLY A 243 8.32 16.81 25.37
C GLY A 243 9.14 15.66 24.78
N VAL A 244 10.46 15.81 24.82
CA VAL A 244 11.42 14.76 24.43
C VAL A 244 11.67 13.85 25.63
N ASP A 245 11.53 12.54 25.46
CA ASP A 245 11.88 11.53 26.48
C ASP A 245 13.38 11.16 26.40
N ASP A 246 13.95 10.62 27.50
CA ASP A 246 15.39 10.31 27.59
C ASP A 246 15.92 9.45 26.42
N PRO A 247 15.22 8.42 25.92
CA PRO A 247 15.67 7.64 24.77
C PRO A 247 15.66 8.42 23.44
N CYS A 248 14.74 9.37 23.24
CA CYS A 248 14.77 10.23 22.05
C CYS A 248 15.84 11.31 22.18
N ARG A 249 16.07 11.84 23.38
CA ARG A 249 17.16 12.79 23.65
C ARG A 249 18.51 12.15 23.37
N GLN A 250 18.80 10.96 23.89
CA GLN A 250 20.06 10.25 23.66
C GLN A 250 20.31 9.92 22.17
N ARG A 251 19.26 9.56 21.42
CA ARG A 251 19.37 9.33 19.96
C ARG A 251 19.61 10.63 19.19
N THR A 252 18.92 11.70 19.58
CA THR A 252 19.11 13.03 19.01
C THR A 252 20.53 13.52 19.29
N ASP A 253 21.03 13.38 20.52
CA ASP A 253 22.39 13.72 20.90
C ASP A 253 23.43 12.92 20.11
N ARG A 254 23.19 11.62 19.88
CA ARG A 254 24.06 10.78 19.04
C ARG A 254 24.03 11.23 17.57
N ALA A 255 22.83 11.42 17.01
CA ALA A 255 22.66 11.89 15.63
C ALA A 255 23.28 13.27 15.42
N LEU A 256 23.14 14.18 16.40
CA LEU A 256 23.77 15.49 16.40
C LEU A 256 25.29 15.40 16.54
N THR A 257 25.82 14.46 17.33
CA THR A 257 27.27 14.24 17.46
C THR A 257 27.86 13.75 16.14
N ASP A 258 27.23 12.75 15.51
CA ASP A 258 27.65 12.21 14.22
C ASP A 258 27.51 13.28 13.12
N ALA A 259 26.39 14.01 13.11
CA ALA A 259 26.12 15.06 12.13
C ALA A 259 26.95 16.34 12.37
N LYS A 260 27.36 16.68 13.60
CA LYS A 260 28.28 17.80 13.90
C LYS A 260 29.59 17.62 13.16
N GLN A 261 30.14 16.41 13.21
CA GLN A 261 31.38 16.09 12.51
C GLN A 261 31.19 16.15 10.97
N GLN A 262 30.03 15.71 10.48
CA GLN A 262 29.69 15.75 9.05
C GLN A 262 29.32 17.16 8.56
N ALA A 263 28.72 18.02 9.38
CA ALA A 263 28.32 19.38 9.02
C ALA A 263 29.50 20.31 8.75
N VAL A 264 30.65 20.00 9.35
CA VAL A 264 31.91 20.69 9.08
C VAL A 264 32.52 20.27 7.73
N THR A 265 32.36 19.00 7.35
CA THR A 265 33.08 18.37 6.23
C THR A 265 32.20 18.06 5.00
N ALA A 266 30.88 18.18 5.12
CA ALA A 266 29.94 17.85 4.07
C ALA A 266 30.18 18.72 2.84
N PRO A 267 30.30 18.12 1.64
CA PRO A 267 30.46 18.87 0.41
C PRO A 267 29.19 19.68 0.10
N ALA A 268 29.37 20.74 -0.68
CA ALA A 268 28.23 21.37 -1.35
C ALA A 268 27.62 20.36 -2.34
N PRO A 269 26.30 20.39 -2.55
CA PRO A 269 25.69 19.61 -3.62
C PRO A 269 26.29 20.02 -4.98
N PRO A 270 26.32 19.10 -5.96
CA PRO A 270 26.65 19.46 -7.34
C PRO A 270 25.68 20.55 -7.83
N PRO A 271 26.07 21.44 -8.75
CA PRO A 271 25.12 22.39 -9.33
C PRO A 271 24.00 21.62 -10.03
N MET A 272 22.74 22.03 -9.84
CA MET A 272 21.65 21.54 -10.67
C MET A 272 21.91 21.94 -12.12
N PRO A 273 21.77 21.01 -13.09
CA PRO A 273 21.77 21.39 -14.49
C PRO A 273 20.68 22.43 -14.73
N GLU A 274 20.99 23.50 -15.43
CA GLU A 274 19.97 24.41 -15.94
C GLU A 274 19.04 23.64 -16.89
N VAL A 275 17.76 24.01 -16.95
CA VAL A 275 16.79 23.39 -17.85
C VAL A 275 17.16 23.77 -19.28
N GLY A 276 17.94 22.91 -19.96
CA GLY A 276 18.27 23.03 -21.37
C GLY A 276 17.15 22.46 -22.25
N HIS A 277 16.65 23.25 -23.18
CA HIS A 277 15.62 22.88 -24.17
C HIS A 277 16.22 22.30 -25.47
N GLY A 278 17.56 22.21 -25.53
CA GLY A 278 18.33 21.68 -26.66
C GLY A 278 18.33 22.61 -27.90
N PRO A 279 19.15 22.31 -28.91
CA PRO A 279 19.12 23.04 -30.18
C PRO A 279 17.83 22.79 -30.99
N ASP A 280 17.19 23.84 -31.50
CA ASP A 280 16.01 23.77 -32.39
C ASP A 280 16.35 24.32 -33.77
N ILE A 281 16.63 23.43 -34.72
CA ILE A 281 17.20 23.82 -36.02
C ILE A 281 16.15 23.84 -37.12
N SER A 282 15.97 25.03 -37.71
CA SER A 282 15.28 25.19 -38.99
C SER A 282 16.30 25.41 -40.11
N VAL A 283 16.13 24.69 -41.21
CA VAL A 283 16.98 24.77 -42.41
C VAL A 283 16.15 25.33 -43.55
N THR A 284 16.54 26.48 -44.08
CA THR A 284 15.83 27.15 -45.17
C THR A 284 16.76 27.35 -46.35
N LEU A 285 16.37 26.86 -47.53
CA LEU A 285 17.03 27.21 -48.78
C LEU A 285 16.67 28.66 -49.12
N VAL A 286 17.68 29.54 -49.20
CA VAL A 286 17.46 30.93 -49.58
C VAL A 286 17.31 30.99 -51.11
N PRO A 287 16.18 31.50 -51.64
CA PRO A 287 15.96 31.57 -53.07
C PRO A 287 17.06 32.40 -53.75
N THR A 288 17.78 31.79 -54.69
CA THR A 288 18.68 32.51 -55.59
C THR A 288 17.98 32.73 -56.93
N GLY A 289 18.26 33.88 -57.55
CA GLY A 289 17.75 34.20 -58.88
C GLY A 289 18.32 33.26 -59.96
N THR A 290 17.97 33.53 -61.22
CA THR A 290 18.47 32.74 -62.36
C THR A 290 20.00 32.70 -62.38
N CYS A 291 20.57 31.49 -62.31
CA CYS A 291 22.00 31.26 -62.33
C CYS A 291 22.53 31.18 -63.78
N MET A 292 23.55 32.00 -64.09
CA MET A 292 24.18 32.06 -65.43
C MET A 292 25.63 31.55 -65.45
N THR A 293 26.14 31.04 -64.33
CA THR A 293 27.51 30.51 -64.19
C THR A 293 27.51 28.98 -64.21
N PRO A 294 28.64 28.31 -64.52
CA PRO A 294 28.72 26.84 -64.52
C PRO A 294 28.40 26.18 -63.18
N SER A 295 28.60 26.91 -62.07
CA SER A 295 28.21 26.53 -60.71
C SER A 295 27.28 27.58 -60.13
N CYS A 296 26.23 27.14 -59.45
CA CYS A 296 25.21 28.00 -58.86
C CYS A 296 25.38 28.04 -57.33
N PRO A 297 25.58 29.24 -56.75
CA PRO A 297 25.60 29.37 -55.30
C PRO A 297 24.21 29.07 -54.75
N THR A 298 24.15 28.20 -53.76
CA THR A 298 22.95 27.80 -53.03
C THR A 298 23.15 28.11 -51.55
N PRO A 299 22.78 29.32 -51.10
CA PRO A 299 22.77 29.68 -49.70
C PRO A 299 21.70 28.91 -48.93
N VAL A 300 22.10 28.30 -47.82
CA VAL A 300 21.26 27.62 -46.85
C VAL A 300 21.35 28.39 -45.55
N ASP A 301 20.22 28.93 -45.09
CA ASP A 301 20.11 29.55 -43.77
C ASP A 301 19.72 28.50 -42.73
N ILE A 302 20.41 28.53 -41.60
CA ILE A 302 20.28 27.54 -40.53
C ILE A 302 20.08 28.32 -39.24
N ARG A 303 18.86 28.27 -38.72
CA ARG A 303 18.48 29.01 -37.53
C ARG A 303 18.27 28.06 -36.37
N ASN A 304 18.96 28.34 -35.27
CA ASN A 304 18.75 27.72 -33.98
C ASN A 304 17.78 28.59 -33.15
N ALA A 305 16.56 28.12 -32.94
CA ALA A 305 15.60 28.74 -32.03
C ALA A 305 15.66 28.17 -30.60
N GLY A 306 16.58 27.22 -30.37
CA GLY A 306 16.84 26.59 -29.09
C GLY A 306 17.75 27.43 -28.21
N ASP A 307 17.91 26.97 -26.98
CA ASP A 307 18.68 27.62 -25.92
C ASP A 307 20.08 27.02 -25.74
N GLU A 308 20.37 25.89 -26.40
CA GLU A 308 21.68 25.26 -26.45
C GLU A 308 22.32 25.35 -27.84
N VAL A 309 23.65 25.22 -27.90
CA VAL A 309 24.40 25.26 -29.15
C VAL A 309 24.11 24.05 -30.03
N ALA A 310 23.80 24.28 -31.31
CA ALA A 310 23.65 23.22 -32.30
C ALA A 310 24.98 22.97 -33.00
N THR A 311 25.53 21.76 -32.89
CA THR A 311 26.73 21.35 -33.64
C THR A 311 26.38 20.18 -34.54
N GLY A 312 26.87 20.18 -35.79
CA GLY A 312 26.51 19.13 -36.74
C GLY A 312 27.09 19.33 -38.14
N MET A 313 26.45 18.69 -39.11
CA MET A 313 26.71 18.81 -40.54
C MET A 313 25.44 19.25 -41.26
N VAL A 314 25.51 20.25 -42.13
CA VAL A 314 24.45 20.56 -43.09
C VAL A 314 24.83 19.98 -44.44
N SER A 315 23.92 19.24 -45.06
CA SER A 315 24.12 18.59 -46.34
C SER A 315 23.16 19.13 -47.38
N VAL A 316 23.67 19.38 -48.58
CA VAL A 316 22.89 19.82 -49.73
C VAL A 316 23.04 18.83 -50.87
N PHE A 317 21.90 18.44 -51.43
CA PHE A 317 21.80 17.55 -52.59
C PHE A 317 21.07 18.27 -53.72
N SER A 318 21.57 18.12 -54.95
CA SER A 318 20.92 18.67 -56.12
C SER A 318 20.80 17.65 -57.25
N THR A 319 19.64 17.65 -57.91
CA THR A 319 19.35 16.81 -59.08
C THR A 319 20.29 17.05 -60.28
N SER A 320 20.91 18.23 -60.37
CA SER A 320 21.90 18.56 -61.42
C SER A 320 23.34 18.17 -61.05
N GLY A 321 23.55 17.65 -59.84
CA GLY A 321 24.88 17.34 -59.28
C GLY A 321 25.49 18.52 -58.51
N GLY A 322 26.61 18.27 -57.83
CA GLY A 322 27.19 19.21 -56.85
C GLY A 322 26.52 19.10 -55.47
N GLY A 323 26.71 20.12 -54.63
CA GLY A 323 26.36 20.07 -53.21
C GLY A 323 27.51 19.57 -52.35
N GLY A 324 27.19 18.93 -51.23
CA GLY A 324 28.17 18.43 -50.26
C GLY A 324 27.67 18.54 -48.83
N ALA A 325 28.55 18.24 -47.86
CA ALA A 325 28.28 18.41 -46.44
C ALA A 325 29.31 19.37 -45.83
N LEU A 326 28.84 20.34 -45.05
CA LEU A 326 29.69 21.27 -44.32
C LEU A 326 29.37 21.21 -42.83
N PRO A 327 30.38 21.33 -41.94
CA PRO A 327 30.13 21.42 -40.51
C PRO A 327 29.40 22.72 -40.16
N ILE A 328 28.54 22.66 -39.15
CA ILE A 328 27.80 23.79 -38.63
C ILE A 328 27.93 23.87 -37.11
N THR A 329 28.03 25.11 -36.63
CA THR A 329 27.87 25.46 -35.22
C THR A 329 26.99 26.69 -35.16
N VAL A 330 25.81 26.56 -34.57
CA VAL A 330 24.83 27.65 -34.46
C VAL A 330 24.52 27.87 -32.99
N GLY A 331 24.90 29.05 -32.48
CA GLY A 331 24.63 29.41 -31.09
C GLY A 331 23.14 29.51 -30.78
N PRO A 332 22.76 29.54 -29.48
CA PRO A 332 21.37 29.73 -29.06
C PRO A 332 20.75 30.98 -29.68
N MET A 333 19.52 30.89 -30.17
CA MET A 333 18.78 32.00 -30.78
C MET A 333 19.50 32.69 -31.96
N GLN A 334 20.48 32.02 -32.59
CA GLN A 334 21.26 32.57 -33.71
C GLN A 334 20.89 31.92 -35.05
N SER A 335 21.39 32.53 -36.14
CA SER A 335 21.29 31.98 -37.49
C SER A 335 22.64 32.05 -38.19
N VAL A 336 22.97 31.01 -38.95
CA VAL A 336 24.20 30.90 -39.74
C VAL A 336 23.83 30.50 -41.15
N GLN A 337 24.42 31.20 -42.13
CA GLN A 337 24.26 30.88 -43.53
C GLN A 337 25.49 30.11 -44.06
N GLN A 338 25.25 29.00 -44.76
CA GLN A 338 26.27 28.22 -45.47
C GLN A 338 25.99 28.25 -46.97
N VAL A 339 27.02 28.42 -47.79
CA VAL A 339 26.86 28.51 -49.25
C VAL A 339 27.42 27.26 -49.91
N PHE A 340 26.53 26.51 -50.58
CA PHE A 340 26.89 25.33 -51.35
C PHE A 340 27.00 25.66 -52.84
N GLN A 341 27.74 24.84 -53.56
CA GLN A 341 27.91 24.97 -55.00
C GLN A 341 27.22 23.80 -55.68
N VAL A 342 26.16 24.08 -56.45
CA VAL A 342 25.43 23.06 -57.24
C VAL A 342 25.72 23.28 -58.72
N ILE A 343 25.77 22.20 -59.50
CA ILE A 343 26.13 22.28 -60.91
C ILE A 343 24.98 22.94 -61.67
N ASN A 344 25.29 23.90 -62.55
CA ASN A 344 24.31 24.46 -63.45
C ASN A 344 23.98 23.45 -64.56
N PRO A 345 22.75 22.91 -64.63
CA PRO A 345 22.37 21.93 -65.65
C PRO A 345 22.34 22.51 -67.08
N ALA A 346 22.33 23.84 -67.23
CA ALA A 346 22.35 24.54 -68.50
C ALA A 346 23.77 24.96 -68.95
N SER A 347 24.81 24.62 -68.18
CA SER A 347 26.21 25.06 -68.43
C SER A 347 26.79 24.60 -69.77
N THR A 348 26.24 23.53 -70.37
CA THR A 348 26.68 22.98 -71.67
C THR A 348 25.82 23.46 -72.85
N CYS A 349 24.81 24.30 -72.62
CA CYS A 349 24.00 24.84 -73.70
C CYS A 349 24.80 25.84 -74.54
N THR A 350 24.80 25.65 -75.85
CA THR A 350 25.43 26.55 -76.84
C THR A 350 24.49 27.68 -77.31
N GLN A 351 23.21 27.66 -76.90
CA GLN A 351 22.19 28.69 -77.10
C GLN A 351 21.48 28.99 -75.77
N THR A 352 20.79 30.14 -75.65
CA THR A 352 20.05 30.51 -74.43
C THR A 352 18.99 29.46 -74.08
N CYS A 353 19.22 28.68 -73.03
CA CYS A 353 18.32 27.62 -72.56
C CYS A 353 18.08 27.78 -71.04
N THR A 354 16.90 27.41 -70.55
CA THR A 354 16.59 27.36 -69.12
C THR A 354 16.28 25.92 -68.74
N ARG A 355 16.92 25.40 -67.68
CA ARG A 355 16.67 24.04 -67.17
C ARG A 355 16.34 24.08 -65.68
N PRO A 356 15.21 23.50 -65.26
CA PRO A 356 14.89 23.39 -63.84
C PRO A 356 15.79 22.34 -63.17
N TYR A 357 16.11 22.56 -61.90
CA TYR A 357 16.74 21.59 -61.02
C TYR A 357 16.18 21.77 -59.61
N THR A 358 16.14 20.68 -58.84
CA THR A 358 15.73 20.70 -57.44
C THR A 358 16.97 20.66 -56.53
N VAL A 359 16.89 21.40 -55.43
CA VAL A 359 17.88 21.37 -54.35
C VAL A 359 17.16 21.00 -53.06
N THR A 360 17.79 20.14 -52.26
CA THR A 360 17.31 19.74 -50.93
C THR A 360 18.44 19.95 -49.93
N ALA A 361 18.13 20.55 -48.78
CA ALA A 361 19.06 20.74 -47.68
C ALA A 361 18.52 20.06 -46.42
N PHE A 362 19.39 19.44 -45.63
CA PHE A 362 19.06 18.95 -44.30
C PHE A 362 20.26 19.10 -43.36
N ALA A 363 20.01 19.23 -42.06
CA ALA A 363 21.03 19.27 -41.03
C ALA A 363 21.01 17.97 -40.21
N GLN A 364 22.19 17.45 -39.90
CA GLN A 364 22.42 16.32 -39.02
C GLN A 364 23.24 16.81 -37.82
N LEU A 365 22.71 16.71 -36.61
CA LEU A 365 23.39 17.19 -35.41
C LEU A 365 24.26 16.12 -34.77
N THR A 366 25.41 16.52 -34.23
CA THR A 366 26.39 15.69 -33.51
C THR A 366 26.47 16.15 -32.04
N GLY A 367 25.52 15.71 -31.19
CA GLY A 367 25.45 15.96 -29.73
C GLY A 367 24.97 17.37 -29.33
N ILE A 368 24.28 17.65 -28.20
CA ILE A 368 24.31 17.09 -26.83
C ILE A 368 22.87 17.09 -26.26
N ALA A 369 22.06 16.04 -26.42
CA ALA A 369 20.97 15.73 -25.46
C ALA A 369 20.47 14.31 -25.70
N GLY A 370 20.94 13.36 -24.90
CA GLY A 370 20.48 11.97 -24.98
C GLY A 370 20.45 11.39 -26.41
N PRO A 371 19.74 10.28 -26.61
CA PRO A 371 19.47 9.75 -27.95
C PRO A 371 18.31 10.46 -28.68
N ASP A 372 17.56 11.36 -28.03
CA ASP A 372 16.33 11.95 -28.58
C ASP A 372 16.04 13.38 -28.05
N LEU A 373 16.56 14.39 -28.77
CA LEU A 373 16.31 15.82 -28.55
C LEU A 373 14.82 16.19 -28.64
N ASP A 374 14.04 15.47 -29.45
CA ASP A 374 12.62 15.76 -29.67
C ASP A 374 11.78 15.34 -28.45
N THR A 375 12.20 14.30 -27.72
CA THR A 375 11.55 13.85 -26.49
C THR A 375 11.65 14.89 -25.36
N GLY A 376 12.84 15.46 -25.13
CA GLY A 376 13.04 16.49 -24.10
C GLY A 376 12.20 17.74 -24.35
N LYS A 377 12.13 18.19 -25.62
CA LYS A 377 11.27 19.29 -26.06
C LYS A 377 9.79 18.99 -25.87
N ARG A 378 9.33 17.81 -26.28
CA ARG A 378 7.91 17.38 -26.12
C ARG A 378 7.47 17.30 -24.67
N LEU A 379 8.37 16.91 -23.76
CA LEU A 379 8.12 16.92 -22.32
C LEU A 379 7.97 18.35 -21.80
N HIS A 380 8.90 19.22 -22.17
CA HIS A 380 8.88 20.63 -21.78
C HIS A 380 7.64 21.37 -22.30
N ASP A 381 7.28 21.20 -23.58
CA ASP A 381 6.11 21.85 -24.20
C ASP A 381 4.78 21.48 -23.50
N ARG A 382 4.80 20.39 -22.73
CA ARG A 382 3.67 19.95 -21.89
C ARG A 382 3.84 20.28 -20.41
N GLY A 383 4.88 21.02 -20.04
CA GLY A 383 5.17 21.41 -18.66
C GLY A 383 5.80 20.30 -17.81
N VAL A 384 6.42 19.28 -18.41
CA VAL A 384 7.19 18.26 -17.68
C VAL A 384 8.68 18.59 -17.80
N ASP A 385 9.28 19.01 -16.69
CA ASP A 385 10.73 19.17 -16.60
C ASP A 385 11.37 17.78 -16.37
N PRO A 386 12.22 17.27 -17.27
CA PRO A 386 12.83 15.95 -17.11
C PRO A 386 13.80 15.84 -15.92
N ASN A 387 14.14 16.96 -15.28
CA ASN A 387 15.04 17.04 -14.13
C ASN A 387 14.33 17.42 -12.83
N ARG A 388 13.02 17.70 -12.85
CA ARG A 388 12.25 18.14 -11.67
C ARG A 388 10.92 17.39 -11.56
N PRO A 389 10.26 17.45 -10.40
CA PRO A 389 8.89 16.98 -10.28
C PRO A 389 7.94 17.75 -11.21
N VAL A 390 6.89 17.09 -11.68
CA VAL A 390 5.89 17.72 -12.55
C VAL A 390 5.21 18.86 -11.78
N PRO A 391 5.18 20.10 -12.31
CA PRO A 391 4.46 21.21 -11.69
C PRO A 391 3.01 20.82 -11.38
N THR A 392 2.52 21.16 -10.17
CA THR A 392 1.22 20.75 -9.59
C THR A 392 1.07 19.30 -9.16
N ARG A 393 2.08 18.44 -9.40
CA ARG A 393 2.08 17.01 -9.04
C ARG A 393 3.46 16.53 -8.57
N PRO A 394 3.93 17.01 -7.40
CA PRO A 394 5.28 16.73 -6.91
C PRO A 394 5.52 15.23 -6.62
N GLU A 395 4.47 14.42 -6.51
CA GLU A 395 4.55 12.96 -6.42
C GLU A 395 4.95 12.27 -7.74
N VAL A 396 4.99 13.00 -8.85
CA VAL A 396 5.37 12.50 -10.18
C VAL A 396 6.71 13.13 -10.59
N ALA A 397 7.78 12.32 -10.57
CA ALA A 397 9.11 12.78 -10.96
C ALA A 397 9.28 12.82 -12.49
N GLY A 398 9.64 13.99 -13.05
CA GLY A 398 9.92 14.16 -14.47
C GLY A 398 10.96 13.19 -15.06
N PRO A 399 12.04 12.81 -14.35
CA PRO A 399 12.96 11.79 -14.85
C PRO A 399 12.43 10.36 -14.75
N ASP A 400 11.44 10.05 -13.90
CA ASP A 400 10.76 8.76 -13.97
C ASP A 400 9.87 8.69 -15.21
N VAL A 401 9.22 9.80 -15.55
CA VAL A 401 8.48 9.96 -16.81
C VAL A 401 9.44 9.81 -18.00
N ASN A 402 10.59 10.49 -17.95
CA ASN A 402 11.62 10.39 -18.97
C ASN A 402 12.21 8.96 -19.06
N SER A 403 12.46 8.30 -17.93
CA SER A 403 12.93 6.92 -17.86
C SER A 403 11.95 5.93 -18.47
N VAL A 404 10.64 6.08 -18.21
CA VAL A 404 9.60 5.29 -18.87
C VAL A 404 9.62 5.55 -20.37
N ILE A 405 9.73 6.80 -20.79
CA ILE A 405 9.74 7.18 -22.20
C ILE A 405 11.00 6.67 -22.92
N ASP A 406 12.19 6.84 -22.36
CA ASP A 406 13.45 6.34 -22.89
C ASP A 406 13.45 4.82 -22.99
N LYS A 407 12.91 4.16 -21.97
CA LYS A 407 12.64 2.72 -21.96
C LYS A 407 11.50 2.32 -22.89
N LEU A 408 10.76 3.23 -23.48
CA LEU A 408 9.79 2.94 -24.55
C LEU A 408 10.32 3.34 -25.94
N ALA A 409 11.25 4.30 -26.03
CA ALA A 409 11.82 4.86 -27.28
C ALA A 409 13.18 4.26 -27.73
N THR A 410 14.06 3.81 -26.82
CA THR A 410 15.41 3.29 -27.19
C THR A 410 15.41 1.89 -27.87
N PRO A 411 16.09 1.63 -28.99
CA PRO A 411 16.18 0.28 -29.56
C PRO A 411 16.87 -0.72 -28.61
N GLY A 412 16.18 -1.78 -28.20
CA GLY A 412 16.69 -2.88 -27.36
C GLY A 412 16.21 -4.24 -27.86
N PRO A 413 16.63 -5.39 -27.29
CA PRO A 413 16.17 -6.72 -27.73
C PRO A 413 14.64 -6.73 -27.74
N ALA A 414 14.10 -6.87 -28.96
CA ALA A 414 12.77 -6.40 -29.29
C ALA A 414 11.67 -7.18 -28.55
N VAL A 415 10.88 -6.46 -27.77
CA VAL A 415 9.45 -6.72 -27.65
C VAL A 415 8.83 -6.03 -28.86
N ALA A 416 8.45 -6.82 -29.87
CA ALA A 416 8.01 -6.31 -31.17
C ALA A 416 6.69 -5.53 -31.02
N GLY A 417 6.58 -4.30 -31.53
CA GLY A 417 5.38 -3.45 -31.38
C GLY A 417 5.61 -2.00 -30.95
N PHE A 418 6.85 -1.61 -30.68
CA PHE A 418 7.25 -0.24 -30.29
C PHE A 418 8.28 0.42 -31.22
N ALA A 419 8.52 -0.16 -32.40
CA ALA A 419 9.67 0.17 -33.24
C ALA A 419 9.49 1.39 -34.18
N LYS A 420 8.44 2.21 -34.01
CA LYS A 420 8.26 3.40 -34.87
C LYS A 420 8.58 4.68 -34.11
N GLN A 421 9.54 5.45 -34.63
CA GLN A 421 9.98 6.75 -34.10
C GLN A 421 8.88 7.84 -34.08
N ASP A 422 7.76 7.64 -34.77
CA ASP A 422 6.67 8.64 -34.91
C ASP A 422 5.40 8.28 -34.11
N ASP A 423 5.53 7.54 -33.02
CA ASP A 423 4.36 6.90 -32.40
C ASP A 423 3.51 7.89 -31.53
N PRO A 424 2.20 8.09 -31.83
CA PRO A 424 1.26 8.77 -30.94
C PRO A 424 1.14 8.12 -29.55
N LEU A 425 1.68 6.90 -29.37
CA LEU A 425 1.78 6.25 -28.06
C LEU A 425 2.64 7.02 -27.04
N LEU A 426 3.68 7.74 -27.48
CA LEU A 426 4.49 8.56 -26.56
C LEU A 426 3.69 9.74 -26.02
N ASP A 427 2.91 10.39 -26.89
CA ASP A 427 1.99 11.46 -26.49
C ASP A 427 0.89 10.97 -25.56
N ASP A 428 0.41 9.74 -25.76
CA ASP A 428 -0.55 9.11 -24.88
C ASP A 428 0.04 8.75 -23.52
N VAL A 429 1.30 8.31 -23.43
CA VAL A 429 1.98 8.05 -22.15
C VAL A 429 2.20 9.34 -21.38
N ILE A 430 2.67 10.40 -22.04
CA ILE A 430 2.82 11.72 -21.42
C ILE A 430 1.45 12.23 -20.94
N ALA A 431 0.41 12.12 -21.78
CA ALA A 431 -0.95 12.48 -21.37
C ALA A 431 -1.51 11.57 -20.26
N LEU A 432 -1.12 10.30 -20.20
CA LEU A 432 -1.55 9.38 -19.14
C LEU A 432 -0.98 9.74 -17.79
N VAL A 433 0.31 10.05 -17.75
CA VAL A 433 1.03 10.55 -16.57
C VAL A 433 0.43 11.90 -16.12
N GLN A 434 0.17 12.79 -17.08
CA GLN A 434 -0.45 14.09 -16.81
C GLN A 434 -1.93 14.05 -16.45
N ASN A 435 -2.67 12.98 -16.74
CA ASN A 435 -4.10 12.88 -16.42
C ASN A 435 -4.42 11.94 -15.27
N SER A 436 -3.52 11.00 -14.90
CA SER A 436 -3.80 10.00 -13.88
C SER A 436 -3.79 10.55 -12.46
N GLY A 437 -2.89 11.48 -12.15
CA GLY A 437 -2.60 11.94 -10.79
C GLY A 437 -2.14 10.79 -9.87
N ASP A 438 -1.61 9.69 -10.44
CA ASP A 438 -1.39 8.44 -9.72
C ASP A 438 0.05 7.96 -9.92
N ALA A 439 0.92 8.29 -8.95
CA ALA A 439 2.33 7.87 -8.91
C ALA A 439 2.49 6.33 -8.96
N ARG A 440 1.49 5.57 -8.50
CA ARG A 440 1.52 4.10 -8.54
C ARG A 440 1.42 3.60 -9.97
N LEU A 441 0.65 4.28 -10.83
CA LEU A 441 0.56 3.93 -12.24
C LEU A 441 1.91 4.12 -12.95
N LEU A 442 2.62 5.20 -12.64
CA LEU A 442 3.95 5.45 -13.20
C LEU A 442 4.95 4.39 -12.74
N SER A 443 4.95 4.05 -11.44
CA SER A 443 5.79 2.98 -10.89
C SER A 443 5.54 1.63 -11.59
N LEU A 444 4.27 1.26 -11.79
CA LEU A 444 3.90 0.04 -12.52
C LEU A 444 4.36 0.09 -13.99
N LEU A 445 4.23 1.24 -14.65
CA LEU A 445 4.71 1.42 -16.02
C LEU A 445 6.23 1.34 -16.11
N THR A 446 6.98 1.87 -15.15
CA THR A 446 8.45 1.75 -15.09
C THR A 446 8.90 0.30 -14.99
N VAL A 447 8.18 -0.51 -14.20
CA VAL A 447 8.41 -1.96 -14.11
C VAL A 447 8.14 -2.65 -15.44
N LEU A 448 7.08 -2.24 -16.14
CA LEU A 448 6.60 -2.89 -17.35
C LEU A 448 7.27 -2.42 -18.65
N ALA A 449 7.85 -1.21 -18.68
CA ALA A 449 8.19 -0.45 -19.88
C ALA A 449 9.00 -1.22 -20.92
N ARG A 450 9.82 -2.21 -20.50
CA ARG A 450 10.54 -3.13 -21.39
C ARG A 450 10.85 -4.48 -20.74
N HIS A 451 9.96 -4.94 -19.86
CA HIS A 451 10.22 -6.21 -19.18
C HIS A 451 10.27 -7.35 -20.21
N PRO A 452 11.38 -8.11 -20.31
CA PRO A 452 11.59 -9.06 -21.41
C PRO A 452 10.51 -10.15 -21.44
N ALA A 453 9.86 -10.41 -20.31
CA ALA A 453 8.76 -11.35 -20.17
C ALA A 453 7.52 -11.03 -21.01
N ILE A 454 7.29 -9.76 -21.39
CA ILE A 454 6.04 -9.34 -22.02
C ILE A 454 6.15 -9.50 -23.54
N ALA A 455 5.37 -10.42 -24.12
CA ALA A 455 5.28 -10.61 -25.56
C ALA A 455 4.35 -9.57 -26.19
N VAL A 456 4.81 -8.96 -27.28
CA VAL A 456 4.00 -8.10 -28.15
C VAL A 456 4.26 -8.51 -29.59
N ALA A 457 3.21 -8.51 -30.41
CA ALA A 457 3.35 -8.79 -31.83
C ALA A 457 3.92 -7.55 -32.55
N PRO A 458 4.76 -7.70 -33.59
CA PRO A 458 5.47 -6.61 -34.27
C PRO A 458 4.64 -5.39 -34.68
N ASP A 459 3.33 -5.55 -34.85
CA ASP A 459 2.39 -4.52 -35.30
C ASP A 459 1.20 -4.30 -34.32
N ALA A 460 1.29 -4.80 -33.08
CA ALA A 460 0.24 -4.64 -32.08
C ALA A 460 0.60 -3.56 -31.04
N PRO A 461 -0.37 -2.72 -30.61
CA PRO A 461 -0.15 -1.77 -29.53
C PRO A 461 0.21 -2.51 -28.25
N SER A 462 1.10 -1.93 -27.46
CA SER A 462 1.53 -2.58 -26.23
C SER A 462 0.39 -2.80 -25.25
N PRO A 463 0.29 -4.03 -24.70
CA PRO A 463 -0.76 -4.37 -23.78
C PRO A 463 -0.67 -3.60 -22.45
N ALA A 464 0.54 -3.28 -22.00
CA ALA A 464 0.73 -2.44 -20.80
C ALA A 464 0.19 -1.02 -21.03
N ILE A 465 0.38 -0.45 -22.22
CA ILE A 465 -0.11 0.88 -22.56
C ILE A 465 -1.63 0.89 -22.74
N ALA A 466 -2.20 -0.15 -23.38
CA ALA A 466 -3.64 -0.30 -23.52
C ALA A 466 -4.34 -0.39 -22.15
N LEU A 467 -3.77 -1.17 -21.23
CA LEU A 467 -4.27 -1.25 -19.85
C LEU A 467 -4.09 0.08 -19.11
N ALA A 468 -2.97 0.79 -19.27
CA ALA A 468 -2.76 2.11 -18.67
C ALA A 468 -3.79 3.13 -19.17
N LYS A 469 -4.10 3.13 -20.46
CA LYS A 469 -5.19 3.94 -21.05
C LYS A 469 -6.52 3.69 -20.35
N ALA A 470 -6.90 2.43 -20.18
CA ALA A 470 -8.13 2.07 -19.47
C ALA A 470 -8.08 2.42 -17.96
N ALA A 471 -6.92 2.31 -17.32
CA ALA A 471 -6.72 2.64 -15.90
C ALA A 471 -6.85 4.13 -15.57
N VAL A 472 -6.69 5.00 -16.57
CA VAL A 472 -6.82 6.47 -16.44
C VAL A 472 -8.15 6.96 -17.00
N LYS A 473 -8.45 6.61 -18.26
CA LYS A 473 -9.61 7.14 -18.99
C LYS A 473 -10.89 6.32 -18.80
N GLY A 474 -10.79 5.07 -18.31
CA GLY A 474 -11.95 4.20 -18.06
C GLY A 474 -12.90 4.74 -16.99
N LYS A 475 -14.09 4.16 -16.86
CA LYS A 475 -15.10 4.56 -15.86
C LYS A 475 -15.40 3.42 -14.88
N GLY A 476 -15.57 3.76 -13.59
CA GLY A 476 -16.02 2.81 -12.55
C GLY A 476 -15.23 1.49 -12.53
N ALA A 477 -15.93 0.37 -12.74
CA ALA A 477 -15.39 -0.98 -12.76
C ALA A 477 -14.31 -1.22 -13.84
N GLU A 478 -14.44 -0.61 -15.03
CA GLU A 478 -13.45 -0.77 -16.10
C GLU A 478 -12.10 -0.18 -15.71
N ARG A 479 -12.12 1.02 -15.10
CA ARG A 479 -10.93 1.68 -14.57
C ARG A 479 -10.24 0.81 -13.53
N LEU A 480 -11.03 0.25 -12.60
CA LEU A 480 -10.52 -0.60 -11.52
C LEU A 480 -9.91 -1.90 -12.07
N ALA A 481 -10.60 -2.56 -13.01
CA ALA A 481 -10.11 -3.79 -13.65
C ALA A 481 -8.79 -3.57 -14.38
N ALA A 482 -8.66 -2.44 -15.10
CA ALA A 482 -7.43 -2.10 -15.79
C ALA A 482 -6.26 -1.81 -14.84
N ARG A 483 -6.51 -1.14 -13.71
CA ARG A 483 -5.50 -0.92 -12.66
C ARG A 483 -5.04 -2.24 -12.05
N GLN A 484 -5.98 -3.13 -11.74
CA GLN A 484 -5.67 -4.44 -11.20
C GLN A 484 -4.91 -5.32 -12.20
N ALA A 485 -5.27 -5.25 -13.48
CA ALA A 485 -4.56 -5.94 -14.55
C ALA A 485 -3.11 -5.48 -14.68
N LEU A 486 -2.85 -4.16 -14.60
CA LEU A 486 -1.49 -3.62 -14.59
C LEU A 486 -0.70 -4.08 -13.38
N SER A 487 -1.31 -4.01 -12.19
CA SER A 487 -0.65 -4.44 -10.95
C SER A 487 -0.30 -5.93 -10.99
N LEU A 488 -1.23 -6.77 -11.46
CA LEU A 488 -0.99 -8.20 -11.63
C LEU A 488 0.09 -8.48 -12.67
N LEU A 489 0.03 -7.81 -13.83
CA LEU A 489 1.03 -7.96 -14.88
C LEU A 489 2.43 -7.57 -14.40
N ALA A 490 2.55 -6.47 -13.65
CA ALA A 490 3.83 -6.03 -13.07
C ALA A 490 4.36 -7.02 -12.05
N GLY A 491 3.50 -7.53 -11.15
CA GLY A 491 3.87 -8.55 -10.17
C GLY A 491 4.39 -9.83 -10.84
N LEU A 492 3.67 -10.33 -11.85
CA LEU A 492 4.08 -11.51 -12.62
C LEU A 492 5.41 -11.30 -13.35
N ALA A 493 5.61 -10.11 -13.91
CA ALA A 493 6.85 -9.76 -14.62
C ALA A 493 8.06 -9.81 -13.67
N GLN A 494 7.91 -9.32 -12.44
CA GLN A 494 8.97 -9.27 -11.43
C GLN A 494 9.30 -10.60 -10.75
N GLU A 495 8.55 -11.68 -11.01
CA GLU A 495 8.88 -13.00 -10.45
C GLU A 495 10.26 -13.47 -10.92
N GLY A 496 11.09 -13.92 -9.97
CA GLY A 496 12.47 -14.35 -10.25
C GLY A 496 12.55 -15.51 -11.24
N GLY A 497 13.50 -15.46 -12.17
CA GLY A 497 13.70 -16.52 -13.18
C GLY A 497 12.71 -16.48 -14.35
N ARG A 498 12.07 -15.34 -14.60
CA ARG A 498 11.14 -15.15 -15.72
C ARG A 498 11.85 -15.13 -17.07
N ALA A 499 11.43 -15.98 -18.00
CA ALA A 499 11.96 -16.02 -19.36
C ALA A 499 11.29 -14.95 -20.25
N PRO A 500 11.92 -14.54 -21.37
CA PRO A 500 11.32 -13.59 -22.29
C PRO A 500 10.03 -14.11 -22.96
N ASN A 501 9.11 -13.20 -23.31
CA ASN A 501 7.87 -13.48 -24.05
C ASN A 501 6.91 -14.51 -23.41
N THR A 502 6.93 -14.65 -22.08
CA THR A 502 6.06 -15.60 -21.36
C THR A 502 4.76 -14.99 -20.86
N LEU A 503 4.64 -13.67 -20.85
CA LEU A 503 3.46 -12.92 -20.42
C LEU A 503 2.86 -12.19 -21.62
N ARG A 504 1.55 -12.25 -21.83
CA ARG A 504 0.87 -11.48 -22.87
C ARG A 504 -0.53 -11.10 -22.43
N VAL A 505 -1.12 -10.11 -23.09
CA VAL A 505 -2.54 -9.78 -22.91
C VAL A 505 -3.26 -10.08 -24.21
N ASP A 506 -4.32 -10.88 -24.12
CA ASP A 506 -5.09 -11.34 -25.28
C ASP A 506 -6.59 -11.26 -24.97
N LYS A 507 -7.33 -10.49 -25.76
CA LYS A 507 -8.78 -10.23 -25.58
C LYS A 507 -9.18 -9.87 -24.14
N GLY A 508 -8.34 -9.10 -23.44
CA GLY A 508 -8.58 -8.67 -22.06
C GLY A 508 -8.20 -9.68 -20.97
N LEU A 509 -7.61 -10.83 -21.35
CA LEU A 509 -7.06 -11.83 -20.44
C LEU A 509 -5.55 -11.67 -20.32
N LEU A 510 -4.99 -11.87 -19.14
CA LEU A 510 -3.53 -11.99 -18.97
C LEU A 510 -3.16 -13.46 -19.11
N VAL A 511 -2.20 -13.78 -19.98
CA VAL A 511 -1.75 -15.14 -20.24
C VAL A 511 -0.29 -15.26 -19.77
N ASP A 512 -0.03 -16.20 -18.88
CA ASP A 512 1.31 -16.60 -18.42
C ASP A 512 1.62 -18.01 -18.92
N THR A 513 2.43 -18.12 -19.97
CA THR A 513 2.80 -19.41 -20.56
C THR A 513 3.85 -20.16 -19.74
N GLN A 514 4.63 -19.45 -18.91
CA GLN A 514 5.66 -20.08 -18.07
C GLN A 514 5.02 -20.74 -16.84
N ALA A 515 4.13 -20.02 -16.14
CA ALA A 515 3.35 -20.59 -15.04
C ALA A 515 2.16 -21.45 -15.51
N LYS A 516 1.89 -21.48 -16.83
CA LYS A 516 0.75 -22.16 -17.45
C LYS A 516 -0.58 -21.69 -16.88
N ARG A 517 -0.77 -20.38 -16.77
CA ARG A 517 -1.97 -19.75 -16.20
C ARG A 517 -2.59 -18.73 -17.17
N VAL A 518 -3.89 -18.55 -17.05
CA VAL A 518 -4.64 -17.47 -17.73
C VAL A 518 -5.57 -16.80 -16.73
N TYR A 519 -5.51 -15.47 -16.67
CA TYR A 519 -6.22 -14.65 -15.70
C TYR A 519 -7.33 -13.86 -16.38
N SER A 520 -8.54 -13.95 -15.81
CA SER A 520 -9.67 -13.10 -16.17
C SER A 520 -10.05 -12.23 -14.97
N ILE A 521 -10.09 -10.91 -15.16
CA ILE A 521 -10.26 -9.95 -14.08
C ILE A 521 -11.65 -9.32 -14.17
N ALA A 522 -12.43 -9.48 -13.11
CA ALA A 522 -13.71 -8.82 -12.90
C ALA A 522 -13.63 -7.88 -11.71
N SER A 523 -13.92 -6.60 -11.94
CA SER A 523 -13.98 -5.59 -10.88
C SER A 523 -15.41 -5.13 -10.62
N VAL A 524 -15.72 -4.85 -9.35
CA VAL A 524 -17.07 -4.47 -8.89
C VAL A 524 -16.99 -3.18 -8.04
N THR A 525 -17.88 -2.22 -8.31
CA THR A 525 -18.01 -0.91 -7.64
C THR A 525 -19.51 -0.65 -7.30
N ASN A 526 -19.86 0.06 -6.20
CA ASN A 526 -21.24 0.09 -5.57
C ASN A 526 -22.17 1.27 -6.04
N PRO A 527 -23.53 1.37 -5.81
CA PRO A 527 -24.40 0.77 -4.74
C PRO A 527 -25.68 -0.06 -5.08
N GLU A 528 -26.19 -0.17 -6.31
CA GLU A 528 -27.48 -0.86 -6.57
C GLU A 528 -27.35 -2.29 -7.11
N ASP A 529 -28.18 -3.20 -6.57
CA ASP A 529 -28.25 -4.64 -6.88
C ASP A 529 -26.88 -5.35 -6.73
N ARG A 530 -26.31 -5.19 -5.53
CA ARG A 530 -24.94 -5.60 -5.17
C ARG A 530 -24.63 -7.05 -5.55
N ASP A 531 -25.55 -7.96 -5.28
CA ASP A 531 -25.29 -9.39 -5.41
C ASP A 531 -25.32 -9.78 -6.89
N ARG A 532 -26.32 -9.29 -7.62
CA ARG A 532 -26.42 -9.48 -9.08
C ARG A 532 -25.23 -8.93 -9.84
N ARG A 533 -24.66 -7.80 -9.44
CA ARG A 533 -23.46 -7.24 -10.10
C ARG A 533 -22.22 -8.11 -9.91
N VAL A 534 -22.06 -8.73 -8.74
CA VAL A 534 -20.96 -9.68 -8.52
C VAL A 534 -21.15 -10.91 -9.41
N TYR A 535 -22.38 -11.44 -9.46
CA TYR A 535 -22.72 -12.55 -10.35
C TYR A 535 -22.44 -12.22 -11.82
N ASP A 536 -22.98 -11.10 -12.33
CA ASP A 536 -22.84 -10.70 -13.73
C ASP A 536 -21.38 -10.41 -14.11
N ALA A 537 -20.59 -9.84 -13.20
CA ALA A 537 -19.17 -9.60 -13.41
C ALA A 537 -18.38 -10.92 -13.47
N ALA A 538 -18.65 -11.85 -12.57
CA ALA A 538 -18.03 -13.17 -12.56
C ALA A 538 -18.41 -13.97 -13.82
N ASP A 539 -19.69 -13.98 -14.21
CA ASP A 539 -20.18 -14.65 -15.42
C ASP A 539 -19.50 -14.11 -16.69
N LYS A 540 -19.41 -12.78 -16.81
CA LYS A 540 -18.71 -12.13 -17.92
C LYS A 540 -17.22 -12.52 -17.96
N ALA A 541 -16.56 -12.53 -16.81
CA ALA A 541 -15.14 -12.90 -16.72
C ALA A 541 -14.90 -14.39 -17.02
N LEU A 542 -15.78 -15.28 -16.57
CA LEU A 542 -15.72 -16.71 -16.89
C LEU A 542 -15.95 -16.96 -18.39
N THR A 543 -16.91 -16.25 -18.98
CA THR A 543 -17.20 -16.34 -20.42
C THR A 543 -16.01 -15.86 -21.27
N ALA A 544 -15.23 -14.89 -20.79
CA ALA A 544 -14.06 -14.38 -21.50
C ALA A 544 -13.02 -15.47 -21.82
N PHE A 545 -12.90 -16.52 -20.99
CA PHE A 545 -12.00 -17.64 -21.26
C PHE A 545 -12.31 -18.38 -22.56
N ALA A 546 -13.56 -18.38 -23.03
CA ALA A 546 -13.92 -18.98 -24.32
C ALA A 546 -13.40 -18.17 -25.52
N GLY A 547 -12.93 -16.93 -25.29
CA GLY A 547 -12.40 -16.05 -26.33
C GLY A 547 -11.02 -16.44 -26.82
N ILE A 548 -10.25 -17.25 -26.09
CA ILE A 548 -8.88 -17.66 -26.47
C ILE A 548 -8.69 -19.18 -26.28
N ASP A 549 -7.65 -19.73 -26.88
CA ASP A 549 -7.22 -21.10 -26.59
C ASP A 549 -6.56 -21.17 -25.20
N THR A 550 -7.23 -21.85 -24.26
CA THR A 550 -6.73 -22.09 -22.91
C THR A 550 -6.19 -23.51 -22.72
N THR A 551 -5.94 -24.26 -23.79
CA THR A 551 -5.49 -25.65 -23.70
C THR A 551 -4.15 -25.73 -22.97
N GLY A 552 -4.12 -26.53 -21.90
CA GLY A 552 -2.92 -26.68 -21.06
C GLY A 552 -2.66 -25.51 -20.10
N LEU A 553 -3.58 -24.53 -19.99
CA LEU A 553 -3.48 -23.41 -19.06
C LEU A 553 -4.52 -23.52 -17.93
N ALA A 554 -4.09 -23.32 -16.69
CA ALA A 554 -4.97 -23.19 -15.54
C ALA A 554 -5.71 -21.84 -15.58
N LYS A 555 -7.05 -21.89 -15.57
CA LYS A 555 -7.91 -20.70 -15.56
C LYS A 555 -7.96 -20.12 -14.15
N VAL A 556 -7.71 -18.82 -14.03
CA VAL A 556 -7.71 -18.07 -12.77
C VAL A 556 -8.70 -16.92 -12.86
N LEU A 557 -9.75 -16.94 -12.04
CA LEU A 557 -10.69 -15.83 -11.94
C LEU A 557 -10.21 -14.86 -10.87
N VAL A 558 -10.13 -13.57 -11.18
CA VAL A 558 -9.80 -12.51 -10.23
C VAL A 558 -11.04 -11.65 -10.01
N LEU A 559 -11.51 -11.58 -8.76
CA LEU A 559 -12.58 -10.67 -8.34
C LEU A 559 -11.98 -9.52 -7.53
N ASP A 560 -12.09 -8.30 -8.03
CA ASP A 560 -11.59 -7.09 -7.36
C ASP A 560 -12.75 -6.18 -6.91
N PHE A 561 -12.84 -5.96 -5.61
CA PHE A 561 -13.88 -5.15 -4.98
C PHE A 561 -13.33 -3.79 -4.59
N GLY A 562 -13.88 -2.72 -5.18
CA GLY A 562 -13.48 -1.35 -4.86
C GLY A 562 -13.73 -0.97 -3.39
N ASP A 563 -12.98 0.02 -2.90
CA ASP A 563 -12.92 0.38 -1.47
C ASP A 563 -14.26 0.79 -0.87
N SER A 564 -15.18 1.30 -1.70
CA SER A 564 -16.54 1.72 -1.34
C SER A 564 -17.57 0.57 -1.35
N PHE A 565 -17.14 -0.70 -1.27
CA PHE A 565 -18.00 -1.87 -1.31
C PHE A 565 -17.98 -2.64 0.03
N PRO A 566 -18.68 -2.21 1.09
CA PRO A 566 -18.53 -2.78 2.44
C PRO A 566 -18.71 -4.30 2.55
N ALA A 567 -19.59 -4.90 1.75
CA ALA A 567 -19.97 -6.31 1.88
C ALA A 567 -18.89 -7.32 1.43
N TYR A 568 -18.07 -6.98 0.43
CA TYR A 568 -16.95 -7.83 -0.04
C TYR A 568 -15.60 -7.08 -0.09
N GLY A 569 -15.67 -5.74 -0.17
CA GLY A 569 -14.56 -4.81 -0.25
C GLY A 569 -13.83 -4.60 1.08
N GLN A 570 -14.46 -4.86 2.23
CA GLN A 570 -13.88 -4.58 3.56
C GLN A 570 -14.06 -5.77 4.53
N VAL A 571 -14.01 -6.99 3.99
CA VAL A 571 -14.26 -8.21 4.78
C VAL A 571 -13.05 -9.14 4.79
N GLN A 572 -12.93 -9.86 5.90
CA GLN A 572 -11.88 -10.84 6.17
C GLN A 572 -12.16 -12.16 5.45
N ARG A 573 -11.18 -13.07 5.40
CA ARG A 573 -11.29 -14.31 4.61
C ARG A 573 -12.50 -15.17 4.98
N ASN A 574 -12.79 -15.33 6.26
CA ASN A 574 -13.92 -16.14 6.74
C ASN A 574 -15.27 -15.55 6.33
N VAL A 575 -15.45 -14.24 6.50
CA VAL A 575 -16.66 -13.54 6.06
C VAL A 575 -16.76 -13.60 4.54
N LEU A 576 -15.64 -13.48 3.82
CA LEU A 576 -15.63 -13.63 2.37
C LEU A 576 -16.07 -15.05 1.94
N VAL A 577 -15.63 -16.10 2.62
CA VAL A 577 -16.11 -17.48 2.37
C VAL A 577 -17.63 -17.58 2.59
N ASP A 578 -18.16 -16.99 3.67
CA ASP A 578 -19.60 -16.93 3.90
C ASP A 578 -20.31 -16.19 2.75
N GLN A 579 -19.77 -15.06 2.32
CA GLN A 579 -20.33 -14.24 1.24
C GLN A 579 -20.23 -14.91 -0.13
N LEU A 580 -19.21 -15.74 -0.39
CA LEU A 580 -19.05 -16.50 -1.63
C LEU A 580 -19.98 -17.72 -1.67
N SER A 581 -20.13 -18.42 -0.54
CA SER A 581 -20.92 -19.65 -0.41
C SER A 581 -22.42 -19.41 -0.33
N LEU A 582 -22.84 -18.32 0.31
CA LEU A 582 -24.25 -17.97 0.53
C LEU A 582 -24.76 -16.92 -0.46
N HIS A 583 -23.95 -16.52 -1.43
CA HIS A 583 -24.34 -15.54 -2.44
C HIS A 583 -25.58 -16.01 -3.22
N ASP A 584 -26.65 -15.22 -3.17
CA ASP A 584 -27.87 -15.45 -3.94
C ASP A 584 -28.42 -14.14 -4.51
N ALA A 585 -28.33 -14.01 -5.84
CA ALA A 585 -28.83 -12.89 -6.62
C ALA A 585 -30.16 -13.28 -7.31
N GLY A 586 -31.23 -13.42 -6.53
CA GLY A 586 -32.57 -13.70 -7.07
C GLY A 586 -32.71 -15.12 -7.64
N GLY A 587 -32.20 -16.13 -6.94
CA GLY A 587 -32.18 -17.54 -7.35
C GLY A 587 -30.92 -17.93 -8.13
N LYS A 588 -29.97 -17.01 -8.30
CA LYS A 588 -28.70 -17.24 -9.00
C LYS A 588 -27.55 -17.16 -8.03
N ARG A 589 -26.85 -18.27 -7.80
CA ARG A 589 -25.73 -18.33 -6.86
C ARG A 589 -24.41 -18.27 -7.59
N LEU A 590 -23.44 -17.53 -7.04
CA LEU A 590 -22.08 -17.46 -7.59
C LEU A 590 -21.43 -18.85 -7.66
N VAL A 591 -21.71 -19.71 -6.68
CA VAL A 591 -21.26 -21.11 -6.66
C VAL A 591 -21.74 -21.90 -7.88
N ASP A 592 -22.92 -21.59 -8.43
CA ASP A 592 -23.44 -22.26 -9.61
C ASP A 592 -22.69 -21.86 -10.89
N LEU A 593 -22.09 -20.66 -10.95
CA LEU A 593 -21.19 -20.26 -12.05
C LEU A 593 -19.84 -20.97 -11.98
N LEU A 594 -19.35 -21.19 -10.75
CA LEU A 594 -18.06 -21.85 -10.52
C LEU A 594 -18.15 -23.37 -10.72
N ARG A 595 -19.34 -23.96 -10.70
CA ARG A 595 -19.57 -25.39 -10.86
C ARG A 595 -19.80 -25.77 -12.34
N GLY A 596 -18.93 -26.61 -12.88
CA GLY A 596 -19.06 -27.18 -14.21
C GLY A 596 -20.14 -28.26 -14.29
N ALA A 597 -20.42 -28.74 -15.50
CA ALA A 597 -21.44 -29.77 -15.76
C ALA A 597 -21.14 -31.11 -15.04
N SER A 598 -19.87 -31.42 -14.80
CA SER A 598 -19.45 -32.62 -14.04
C SER A 598 -19.52 -32.46 -12.52
N GLY A 599 -19.85 -31.26 -12.02
CA GLY A 599 -19.76 -30.92 -10.60
C GLY A 599 -18.40 -30.39 -10.16
N GLU A 600 -17.38 -30.44 -11.01
CA GLU A 600 -16.03 -29.90 -10.72
C GLU A 600 -15.94 -28.38 -10.97
N PRO A 601 -14.98 -27.67 -10.34
CA PRO A 601 -14.75 -26.26 -10.60
C PRO A 601 -14.39 -25.95 -12.06
N VAL A 602 -14.93 -24.86 -12.62
CA VAL A 602 -14.59 -24.39 -13.99
C VAL A 602 -13.29 -23.57 -14.06
N VAL A 603 -12.76 -23.16 -12.90
CA VAL A 603 -11.48 -22.47 -12.74
C VAL A 603 -10.61 -23.22 -11.74
N ALA A 604 -9.29 -23.12 -11.89
CA ALA A 604 -8.33 -23.74 -10.99
C ALA A 604 -8.13 -22.91 -9.72
N GLU A 605 -8.23 -21.58 -9.83
CA GLU A 605 -8.04 -20.66 -8.71
C GLU A 605 -9.05 -19.50 -8.79
N LEU A 606 -9.50 -19.06 -7.62
CA LEU A 606 -10.24 -17.81 -7.43
C LEU A 606 -9.39 -16.88 -6.58
N VAL A 607 -9.01 -15.74 -7.15
CA VAL A 607 -8.26 -14.69 -6.48
C VAL A 607 -9.23 -13.58 -6.11
N VAL A 608 -9.19 -13.11 -4.87
CA VAL A 608 -10.04 -12.01 -4.40
C VAL A 608 -9.18 -10.87 -3.87
N ALA A 609 -9.33 -9.70 -4.47
CA ALA A 609 -8.72 -8.45 -4.02
C ALA A 609 -9.80 -7.52 -3.44
N ASN A 610 -9.53 -6.94 -2.29
CA ASN A 610 -10.39 -6.02 -1.57
C ASN A 610 -9.56 -5.05 -0.72
N LYS A 611 -10.16 -4.04 -0.09
CA LYS A 611 -9.44 -3.04 0.72
C LYS A 611 -8.54 -3.69 1.78
N LEU A 612 -9.08 -4.60 2.58
CA LEU A 612 -8.31 -5.23 3.67
C LEU A 612 -7.14 -6.06 3.16
N THR A 613 -7.35 -6.82 2.07
CA THR A 613 -6.26 -7.58 1.45
C THR A 613 -5.19 -6.65 0.88
N ARG A 614 -5.56 -5.55 0.21
CA ARG A 614 -4.62 -4.55 -0.30
C ARG A 614 -3.81 -3.89 0.81
N GLU A 615 -4.42 -3.61 1.95
CA GLU A 615 -3.79 -2.91 3.08
C GLU A 615 -2.95 -3.84 3.97
N HIS A 616 -3.28 -5.13 4.03
CA HIS A 616 -2.77 -6.00 5.09
C HIS A 616 -2.26 -7.37 4.63
N VAL A 617 -2.65 -7.85 3.44
CA VAL A 617 -2.26 -9.18 2.95
C VAL A 617 -1.09 -9.05 1.97
N PRO A 618 0.00 -9.82 2.14
CA PRO A 618 1.06 -9.89 1.14
C PRO A 618 0.50 -10.19 -0.26
N GLU A 619 0.95 -9.45 -1.28
CA GLU A 619 0.42 -9.49 -2.66
C GLU A 619 -1.00 -8.91 -2.86
N GLY A 620 -1.63 -8.38 -1.80
CA GLY A 620 -2.88 -7.63 -1.90
C GLY A 620 -4.13 -8.47 -2.19
N ARG A 621 -4.09 -9.79 -1.96
CA ARG A 621 -5.15 -10.72 -2.40
C ARG A 621 -5.25 -12.01 -1.58
N TYR A 622 -6.46 -12.55 -1.49
CA TYR A 622 -6.67 -13.95 -1.11
C TYR A 622 -6.64 -14.87 -2.33
N VAL A 623 -6.09 -16.07 -2.17
CA VAL A 623 -6.11 -17.13 -3.18
C VAL A 623 -6.87 -18.32 -2.63
N PHE A 624 -7.96 -18.68 -3.33
CA PHE A 624 -8.71 -19.92 -3.11
C PHE A 624 -8.25 -20.93 -4.15
N SER A 625 -7.66 -22.02 -3.65
CA SER A 625 -7.07 -23.09 -4.46
C SER A 625 -8.12 -23.96 -5.13
N THR A 626 -7.70 -24.90 -5.99
CA THR A 626 -8.62 -25.87 -6.60
C THR A 626 -9.35 -26.72 -5.55
N ASP A 627 -8.69 -27.09 -4.46
CA ASP A 627 -9.31 -27.87 -3.38
C ASP A 627 -10.34 -27.05 -2.60
N ASP A 628 -10.08 -25.75 -2.39
CA ASP A 628 -11.06 -24.83 -1.83
C ASP A 628 -12.27 -24.70 -2.76
N LEU A 629 -12.03 -24.58 -4.06
CA LEU A 629 -13.12 -24.46 -5.03
C LEU A 629 -13.95 -25.73 -5.13
N ARG A 630 -13.34 -26.93 -5.07
CA ARG A 630 -14.07 -28.20 -4.97
C ARG A 630 -14.94 -28.24 -3.74
N ALA A 631 -14.40 -27.85 -2.59
CA ALA A 631 -15.16 -27.76 -1.36
C ALA A 631 -16.30 -26.74 -1.45
N LEU A 632 -16.09 -25.60 -2.12
CA LEU A 632 -17.10 -24.55 -2.30
C LEU A 632 -18.25 -25.01 -3.21
N VAL A 633 -17.96 -25.68 -4.33
CA VAL A 633 -18.99 -26.14 -5.30
C VAL A 633 -19.68 -27.43 -4.90
N HIS A 634 -19.20 -28.08 -3.83
CA HIS A 634 -19.74 -29.34 -3.34
C HIS A 634 -21.23 -29.24 -3.05
N GLN A 635 -21.98 -30.22 -3.54
CA GLN A 635 -23.39 -30.38 -3.23
C GLN A 635 -23.60 -31.59 -2.34
N ARG A 636 -24.19 -31.36 -1.17
CA ARG A 636 -24.61 -32.46 -0.30
C ARG A 636 -25.68 -33.30 -1.00
N PRO A 637 -25.51 -34.62 -1.11
CA PRO A 637 -26.56 -35.52 -1.54
C PRO A 637 -27.82 -35.39 -0.67
N ALA A 638 -28.99 -35.41 -1.29
CA ALA A 638 -30.27 -35.32 -0.59
C ALA A 638 -30.53 -36.51 0.33
N THR A 639 -30.06 -37.70 -0.07
CA THR A 639 -30.15 -38.91 0.74
C THR A 639 -28.90 -39.04 1.62
N ALA A 640 -29.10 -39.31 2.90
CA ALA A 640 -27.99 -39.57 3.81
C ALA A 640 -27.24 -40.83 3.37
N PRO A 641 -25.89 -40.80 3.30
CA PRO A 641 -25.10 -41.97 2.96
C PRO A 641 -25.28 -43.08 4.01
N THR A 642 -25.37 -44.32 3.53
CA THR A 642 -25.62 -45.52 4.36
C THR A 642 -24.34 -46.22 4.81
N ARG A 643 -23.18 -45.82 4.27
CA ARG A 643 -21.86 -46.35 4.59
C ARG A 643 -20.95 -45.22 5.06
N LYS A 644 -20.28 -45.43 6.19
CA LYS A 644 -19.19 -44.56 6.67
C LYS A 644 -17.89 -44.76 5.87
N PRO A 645 -17.05 -43.72 5.74
CA PRO A 645 -15.71 -43.83 5.17
C PRO A 645 -14.87 -44.86 5.92
N THR A 646 -13.95 -45.49 5.20
CA THR A 646 -12.90 -46.38 5.72
C THR A 646 -11.54 -45.74 5.53
N GLY A 647 -10.50 -46.28 6.16
CA GLY A 647 -9.14 -45.75 6.13
C GLY A 647 -8.57 -45.61 4.72
N ARG A 648 -8.96 -46.50 3.80
CA ARG A 648 -8.59 -46.43 2.37
C ARG A 648 -9.27 -45.31 1.59
N ASP A 649 -10.37 -44.76 2.12
CA ASP A 649 -11.13 -43.69 1.49
C ASP A 649 -10.56 -42.30 1.88
N LEU A 650 -9.62 -42.25 2.83
CA LEU A 650 -9.13 -40.99 3.39
C LEU A 650 -8.38 -40.11 2.37
N VAL A 651 -8.81 -38.85 2.28
CA VAL A 651 -8.16 -37.80 1.49
C VAL A 651 -7.72 -36.68 2.42
N TYR A 652 -6.45 -36.30 2.33
CA TYR A 652 -5.88 -35.22 3.13
C TYR A 652 -5.60 -34.01 2.25
N THR A 653 -6.41 -32.96 2.40
CA THR A 653 -6.18 -31.67 1.73
C THR A 653 -5.19 -30.83 2.54
N THR A 654 -4.39 -30.01 1.87
CA THR A 654 -3.42 -29.10 2.54
C THR A 654 -4.07 -28.24 3.64
N PRO A 655 -5.21 -27.57 3.44
CA PRO A 655 -5.81 -26.72 4.48
C PRO A 655 -6.19 -27.49 5.74
N ASN A 656 -6.75 -28.69 5.61
CA ASN A 656 -7.15 -29.52 6.76
C ASN A 656 -5.93 -30.11 7.49
N LEU A 657 -4.87 -30.47 6.77
CA LEU A 657 -3.60 -30.88 7.39
C LEU A 657 -2.94 -29.71 8.12
N GLU A 658 -2.86 -28.53 7.50
CA GLU A 658 -2.32 -27.33 8.14
C GLU A 658 -3.16 -26.93 9.35
N HIS A 659 -4.49 -26.96 9.25
CA HIS A 659 -5.38 -26.73 10.38
C HIS A 659 -5.13 -27.70 11.54
N MET A 660 -4.98 -28.99 11.25
CA MET A 660 -4.67 -30.01 12.25
C MET A 660 -3.29 -29.80 12.89
N LEU A 661 -2.27 -29.48 12.08
CA LEU A 661 -0.86 -29.42 12.51
C LEU A 661 -0.42 -28.05 13.04
N GLN A 662 -1.14 -26.98 12.70
CA GLN A 662 -0.71 -25.60 12.92
C GLN A 662 -1.84 -24.71 13.48
N GLY A 663 -3.09 -25.18 13.45
CA GLY A 663 -4.29 -24.39 13.71
C GLY A 663 -4.75 -23.64 12.47
N ASP A 664 -5.78 -22.81 12.61
CA ASP A 664 -6.24 -21.98 11.49
C ASP A 664 -5.10 -21.14 10.91
N PRO A 665 -5.02 -20.99 9.57
CA PRO A 665 -4.02 -20.11 8.97
C PRO A 665 -4.24 -18.68 9.47
N TYR A 666 -3.13 -18.00 9.79
CA TYR A 666 -3.18 -16.58 10.13
C TYR A 666 -3.78 -15.79 8.97
N ASP A 667 -4.78 -14.96 9.27
CA ASP A 667 -5.34 -13.99 8.32
C ASP A 667 -4.68 -12.62 8.57
N PRO A 668 -3.76 -12.17 7.70
CA PRO A 668 -3.09 -10.88 7.86
C PRO A 668 -4.05 -9.70 7.85
N ALA A 669 -5.23 -9.84 7.22
CA ALA A 669 -6.31 -8.85 7.25
C ALA A 669 -7.05 -8.78 8.59
N ASN A 670 -6.70 -9.64 9.55
CA ASN A 670 -7.30 -9.69 10.87
C ASN A 670 -6.24 -9.83 11.98
N PRO A 671 -5.34 -8.84 12.13
CA PRO A 671 -4.22 -8.94 13.08
C PRO A 671 -4.67 -9.04 14.55
N GLY A 672 -5.91 -8.67 14.86
CA GLY A 672 -6.48 -8.70 16.21
C GLY A 672 -7.08 -10.03 16.65
N LYS A 673 -7.30 -11.01 15.75
CA LYS A 673 -7.76 -12.35 16.15
C LYS A 673 -6.60 -13.34 16.15
N GLN A 674 -6.27 -13.77 17.36
CA GLN A 674 -5.28 -14.77 17.67
C GLN A 674 -5.73 -16.18 17.24
N ASN A 675 -4.84 -16.94 16.60
CA ASN A 675 -5.10 -18.34 16.27
C ASN A 675 -4.99 -19.20 17.54
N ARG A 676 -6.12 -19.40 18.23
CA ARG A 676 -6.24 -20.49 19.22
C ARG A 676 -6.18 -21.80 18.44
N GLY A 677 -5.13 -22.60 18.63
CA GLY A 677 -4.96 -23.85 17.90
C GLY A 677 -5.72 -25.00 18.59
N GLY A 678 -6.32 -25.92 17.80
CA GLY A 678 -6.80 -27.22 18.29
C GLY A 678 -7.95 -27.18 19.33
N HIS A 679 -8.52 -28.36 19.61
CA HIS A 679 -9.62 -28.50 20.56
C HIS A 679 -9.10 -28.59 22.00
N GLY A 680 -8.65 -27.44 22.53
CA GLY A 680 -8.20 -27.32 23.92
C GLY A 680 -6.91 -26.53 24.10
N ALA A 681 -6.23 -26.08 23.04
CA ALA A 681 -4.92 -25.47 23.15
C ALA A 681 -4.91 -23.96 22.88
N GLY A 682 -3.97 -23.31 23.56
CA GLY A 682 -3.65 -21.92 23.38
C GLY A 682 -2.69 -21.62 22.23
N MET A 683 -1.85 -20.61 22.41
CA MET A 683 -1.00 -20.02 21.38
C MET A 683 0.34 -20.79 21.28
N GLY A 684 0.89 -21.08 20.08
CA GLY A 684 2.09 -21.96 19.92
C GLY A 684 2.77 -21.94 18.53
N ALA A 685 3.78 -22.77 18.22
CA ALA A 685 4.68 -22.73 17.02
C ALA A 685 4.37 -23.70 15.84
N PRO A 686 5.06 -23.67 14.67
CA PRO A 686 4.92 -24.70 13.62
C PRO A 686 5.31 -26.09 14.14
N GLY A 687 4.53 -27.14 13.80
CA GLY A 687 4.67 -28.49 14.41
C GLY A 687 3.76 -28.70 15.64
N LYS A 688 2.63 -28.01 15.65
CA LYS A 688 1.74 -27.80 16.79
C LYS A 688 0.67 -28.86 16.86
N THR A 689 1.04 -29.97 17.47
CA THR A 689 0.13 -31.07 17.66
C THR A 689 0.13 -31.49 19.11
N GLU A 690 -1.07 -31.56 19.69
CA GLU A 690 -1.35 -32.37 20.87
C GLU A 690 -0.96 -33.85 20.61
N PHE A 691 -0.60 -34.23 19.39
CA PHE A 691 -0.01 -35.52 19.07
C PHE A 691 1.41 -35.70 19.70
N PRO A 692 1.82 -36.95 20.00
CA PRO A 692 3.14 -37.25 20.57
C PRO A 692 4.31 -36.64 19.79
N LYS A 693 5.33 -36.16 20.51
CA LYS A 693 6.51 -35.51 19.91
C LYS A 693 7.27 -36.42 18.93
N ALA A 694 7.28 -37.73 19.13
CA ALA A 694 7.92 -38.70 18.23
C ALA A 694 7.14 -39.01 16.94
N TRP A 695 5.89 -38.54 16.81
CA TRP A 695 5.07 -38.81 15.62
C TRP A 695 5.37 -37.80 14.51
N THR A 696 5.72 -38.32 13.35
CA THR A 696 5.76 -37.56 12.09
C THR A 696 4.35 -37.38 11.52
N VAL A 697 4.23 -36.55 10.47
CA VAL A 697 2.94 -36.38 9.76
C VAL A 697 2.41 -37.72 9.25
N ASP A 698 3.27 -38.61 8.77
CA ASP A 698 2.86 -39.92 8.28
C ASP A 698 2.44 -40.87 9.41
N ASP A 699 3.09 -40.78 10.58
CA ASP A 699 2.65 -41.51 11.77
C ASP A 699 1.25 -41.05 12.22
N ILE A 700 0.98 -39.73 12.18
CA ILE A 700 -0.33 -39.16 12.51
C ILE A 700 -1.38 -39.66 11.50
N LYS A 701 -1.08 -39.63 10.19
CA LYS A 701 -1.98 -40.16 9.15
C LYS A 701 -2.26 -41.65 9.34
N ALA A 702 -1.25 -42.44 9.70
CA ALA A 702 -1.42 -43.86 10.00
C ALA A 702 -2.30 -44.09 11.23
N ALA A 703 -2.14 -43.26 12.28
CA ALA A 703 -2.99 -43.31 13.47
C ALA A 703 -4.46 -42.95 13.16
N ILE A 704 -4.68 -41.89 12.37
CA ILE A 704 -6.01 -41.50 11.87
C ILE A 704 -6.64 -42.65 11.09
N GLN A 705 -5.88 -43.28 10.20
CA GLN A 705 -6.35 -44.42 9.42
C GLN A 705 -6.80 -45.59 10.31
N GLN A 706 -6.01 -45.95 11.33
CA GLN A 706 -6.40 -46.98 12.30
C GLN A 706 -7.72 -46.65 13.01
N VAL A 707 -7.91 -45.39 13.44
CA VAL A 707 -9.15 -44.98 14.14
C VAL A 707 -10.35 -44.94 13.20
N VAL A 708 -10.17 -44.59 11.93
CA VAL A 708 -11.28 -44.65 10.96
C VAL A 708 -11.69 -46.08 10.66
N ASP A 709 -10.73 -47.01 10.58
CA ASP A 709 -11.01 -48.43 10.32
C ASP A 709 -11.58 -49.17 11.55
N GLN A 710 -11.17 -48.81 12.77
CA GLN A 710 -11.44 -49.59 13.99
C GLN A 710 -12.28 -48.82 15.03
N GLY A 711 -12.37 -47.50 14.91
CA GLY A 711 -13.03 -46.62 15.87
C GLY A 711 -14.55 -46.67 15.81
N LYS A 712 -15.17 -46.19 16.90
CA LYS A 712 -16.62 -46.05 17.01
C LYS A 712 -17.03 -44.67 16.54
N THR A 713 -18.22 -44.56 15.97
CA THR A 713 -18.78 -43.27 15.54
C THR A 713 -19.79 -42.75 16.54
N PHE A 714 -19.83 -41.43 16.71
CA PHE A 714 -20.62 -40.77 17.76
C PHE A 714 -21.39 -39.57 17.20
N ASP A 715 -22.56 -39.29 17.80
CA ASP A 715 -23.37 -38.13 17.46
C ASP A 715 -22.89 -36.85 18.18
N LYS A 716 -23.68 -35.77 18.07
CA LYS A 716 -23.37 -34.48 18.73
C LYS A 716 -23.48 -34.52 20.26
N ASN A 717 -24.24 -35.46 20.82
CA ASN A 717 -24.41 -35.64 22.26
C ASN A 717 -23.33 -36.58 22.83
N GLY A 718 -22.59 -37.28 21.96
CA GLY A 718 -21.60 -38.28 22.35
C GLY A 718 -22.18 -39.67 22.48
N ASP A 719 -23.36 -39.92 21.91
CA ASP A 719 -23.99 -41.24 21.85
C ASP A 719 -23.47 -42.02 20.62
N PRO A 720 -23.14 -43.32 20.75
CA PRO A 720 -22.72 -44.12 19.61
C PRO A 720 -23.77 -44.15 18.49
N THR A 721 -23.38 -43.87 17.25
CA THR A 721 -24.25 -43.92 16.08
C THR A 721 -23.47 -44.25 14.82
N ASP A 722 -24.08 -44.99 13.89
CA ASP A 722 -23.54 -45.19 12.55
C ASP A 722 -24.08 -44.17 11.54
N SER A 723 -25.07 -43.35 11.94
CA SER A 723 -25.67 -42.36 11.06
C SER A 723 -24.74 -41.16 10.83
N PRO A 724 -24.65 -40.63 9.60
CA PRO A 724 -23.92 -39.40 9.34
C PRO A 724 -24.64 -38.20 9.98
N ARG A 725 -23.88 -37.14 10.25
CA ARG A 725 -24.39 -35.84 10.70
C ARG A 725 -24.33 -34.80 9.59
N SER A 726 -25.29 -33.89 9.60
CA SER A 726 -25.27 -32.70 8.77
C SER A 726 -24.21 -31.73 9.30
N ASP A 727 -23.28 -31.31 8.45
CA ASP A 727 -22.19 -30.40 8.81
C ASP A 727 -21.93 -29.38 7.70
N ARG A 728 -20.92 -28.54 7.91
CA ARG A 728 -20.36 -27.66 6.87
C ARG A 728 -18.87 -27.89 6.73
N ASN A 729 -18.36 -27.86 5.49
CA ASN A 729 -16.94 -27.91 5.24
C ASN A 729 -16.25 -26.55 5.47
N HIS A 730 -14.94 -26.46 5.25
CA HIS A 730 -14.16 -25.23 5.47
C HIS A 730 -14.55 -24.08 4.54
N MET A 731 -15.24 -24.39 3.42
CA MET A 731 -15.79 -23.43 2.47
C MET A 731 -17.30 -23.21 2.67
N ASN A 732 -17.82 -23.61 3.83
CA ASN A 732 -19.21 -23.41 4.27
C ASN A 732 -20.27 -24.16 3.45
N ALA A 733 -19.86 -25.08 2.56
CA ALA A 733 -20.79 -25.93 1.83
C ALA A 733 -21.35 -27.02 2.75
N GLN A 734 -22.63 -27.36 2.59
CA GLN A 734 -23.25 -28.43 3.36
C GLN A 734 -22.61 -29.78 3.00
N VAL A 735 -22.30 -30.59 4.01
CA VAL A 735 -21.73 -31.94 3.84
C VAL A 735 -22.35 -32.93 4.82
N TRP A 736 -22.18 -34.22 4.53
CA TRP A 736 -22.36 -35.30 5.50
C TRP A 736 -21.01 -35.66 6.10
N SER A 737 -20.97 -35.87 7.41
CA SER A 737 -19.75 -36.26 8.12
C SER A 737 -20.01 -37.31 9.19
N TRP A 738 -18.94 -37.96 9.65
CA TRP A 738 -18.93 -38.80 10.84
C TRP A 738 -17.86 -38.31 11.80
N ARG A 739 -18.15 -38.45 13.11
CA ARG A 739 -17.17 -38.26 14.17
C ARG A 739 -16.69 -39.63 14.63
N PHE A 740 -15.42 -39.93 14.44
CA PHE A 740 -14.79 -41.17 14.89
C PHE A 740 -14.03 -40.94 16.18
N VAL A 741 -14.23 -41.82 17.16
CA VAL A 741 -13.44 -41.84 18.40
C VAL A 741 -12.89 -43.24 18.61
N GLY A 742 -11.58 -43.35 18.84
CA GLY A 742 -10.89 -44.64 18.99
C GLY A 742 -9.45 -44.47 19.47
N LYS A 743 -8.73 -45.58 19.64
CA LYS A 743 -7.31 -45.57 19.98
C LYS A 743 -6.49 -46.04 18.80
N ALA A 744 -5.32 -45.44 18.60
CA ALA A 744 -4.31 -45.88 17.65
C ALA A 744 -2.99 -46.12 18.35
N THR A 745 -2.24 -47.10 17.87
CA THR A 745 -0.88 -47.38 18.35
C THR A 745 0.10 -47.26 17.19
N VAL A 746 0.99 -46.28 17.26
CA VAL A 746 2.04 -46.03 16.26
C VAL A 746 3.37 -45.85 16.98
N LYS A 747 4.41 -46.53 16.51
CA LYS A 747 5.74 -46.59 17.17
C LYS A 747 5.67 -47.01 18.65
N GLY A 748 4.73 -47.88 19.01
CA GLY A 748 4.51 -48.34 20.39
C GLY A 748 3.83 -47.31 21.31
N ILE A 749 3.49 -46.11 20.81
CA ILE A 749 2.79 -45.06 21.55
C ILE A 749 1.29 -45.20 21.26
N THR A 750 0.46 -45.30 22.31
CA THR A 750 -0.99 -45.45 22.16
C THR A 750 -1.70 -44.15 22.53
N VAL A 751 -2.48 -43.62 21.59
CA VAL A 751 -3.20 -42.35 21.76
C VAL A 751 -4.66 -42.54 21.35
N GLY A 752 -5.59 -42.06 22.19
CA GLY A 752 -7.00 -41.92 21.83
C GLY A 752 -7.18 -40.71 20.91
N LEU A 753 -7.91 -40.84 19.80
CA LEU A 753 -8.19 -39.75 18.86
C LEU A 753 -9.69 -39.51 18.70
N ASP A 754 -10.06 -38.25 18.49
CA ASP A 754 -11.39 -37.75 18.09
C ASP A 754 -11.26 -37.05 16.75
N LEU A 755 -11.92 -37.60 15.72
CA LEU A 755 -11.72 -37.25 14.32
C LEU A 755 -13.05 -36.93 13.64
N TYR A 756 -13.03 -36.01 12.69
CA TYR A 756 -14.15 -35.78 11.79
C TYR A 756 -13.74 -36.08 10.34
N VAL A 757 -14.53 -36.89 9.66
CA VAL A 757 -14.31 -37.27 8.26
C VAL A 757 -15.59 -37.03 7.47
N TYR A 758 -15.48 -36.40 6.31
CA TYR A 758 -16.58 -36.19 5.39
C TYR A 758 -16.93 -37.46 4.61
N GLN A 759 -18.11 -37.50 4.02
CA GLN A 759 -18.61 -38.65 3.27
C GLN A 759 -17.79 -39.09 2.07
N ASP A 760 -17.05 -38.18 1.46
CA ASP A 760 -16.14 -38.43 0.34
C ASP A 760 -14.76 -38.89 0.83
N GLY A 761 -14.60 -39.09 2.14
CA GLY A 761 -13.36 -39.49 2.78
C GLY A 761 -12.40 -38.33 3.07
N VAL A 762 -12.76 -37.08 2.72
CA VAL A 762 -11.93 -35.93 3.08
C VAL A 762 -11.86 -35.80 4.60
N PHE A 763 -10.65 -35.90 5.12
CA PHE A 763 -10.35 -35.65 6.52
C PHE A 763 -10.59 -34.17 6.82
N ARG A 764 -11.47 -33.86 7.77
CA ARG A 764 -11.72 -32.49 8.22
C ARG A 764 -10.66 -32.06 9.22
N ASN A 765 -10.62 -32.76 10.35
CA ASN A 765 -9.75 -32.47 11.47
C ASN A 765 -9.76 -33.66 12.44
N GLY A 766 -8.78 -33.68 13.34
CA GLY A 766 -8.57 -34.78 14.25
C GLY A 766 -7.54 -34.45 15.31
N TYR A 767 -7.83 -34.84 16.55
CA TYR A 767 -7.02 -34.48 17.71
C TYR A 767 -6.99 -35.64 18.71
N PRO A 768 -6.00 -35.67 19.60
CA PRO A 768 -6.05 -36.55 20.75
C PRO A 768 -7.26 -36.27 21.64
N ASP A 769 -7.96 -37.33 22.03
CA ASP A 769 -9.09 -37.26 22.95
C ASP A 769 -8.64 -36.84 24.36
N ILE A 770 -9.23 -35.76 24.86
CA ILE A 770 -8.97 -35.17 26.18
C ILE A 770 -9.31 -36.13 27.32
N ARG A 771 -10.25 -37.06 27.10
CA ARG A 771 -10.69 -38.01 28.13
C ARG A 771 -9.84 -39.28 28.18
N GLY A 772 -9.18 -39.60 27.07
CA GLY A 772 -8.47 -40.87 26.88
C GLY A 772 -6.97 -40.78 27.06
N ASN A 773 -6.40 -39.57 27.12
CA ASN A 773 -4.96 -39.35 27.13
C ASN A 773 -4.50 -38.52 28.33
N LYS A 774 -3.26 -38.74 28.76
CA LYS A 774 -2.57 -37.86 29.71
C LYS A 774 -2.07 -36.63 28.96
N ILE A 775 -2.69 -35.48 29.20
CA ILE A 775 -2.28 -34.19 28.62
C ILE A 775 -1.44 -33.43 29.66
N LEU A 776 -0.22 -33.07 29.26
CA LEU A 776 0.67 -32.20 30.01
C LEU A 776 0.35 -30.75 29.71
N ASP A 777 0.46 -29.88 30.70
CA ASP A 777 0.39 -28.43 30.53
C ASP A 777 1.74 -27.81 30.91
N ARG A 778 1.87 -26.52 30.64
CA ARG A 778 3.06 -25.75 30.97
C ARG A 778 3.45 -25.86 32.43
N ASP A 779 2.48 -25.70 33.35
CA ASP A 779 2.79 -25.58 34.77
C ASP A 779 3.36 -26.89 35.31
N LYS A 780 2.82 -28.04 34.93
CA LYS A 780 3.37 -29.36 35.31
C LYS A 780 4.80 -29.59 34.84
N VAL A 781 5.15 -29.11 33.64
CA VAL A 781 6.46 -29.35 33.02
C VAL A 781 7.51 -28.32 33.47
N HIS A 782 7.18 -27.03 33.42
CA HIS A 782 8.16 -25.94 33.58
C HIS A 782 8.10 -25.24 34.93
N VAL A 783 6.94 -25.22 35.60
CA VAL A 783 6.76 -24.54 36.90
C VAL A 783 6.93 -25.52 38.05
N ASP A 784 6.05 -26.50 38.14
CA ASP A 784 6.02 -27.51 39.19
C ASP A 784 7.06 -28.61 38.98
N LYS A 785 7.47 -28.81 37.71
CA LYS A 785 8.40 -29.88 37.29
C LYS A 785 7.98 -31.26 37.80
N SER A 786 6.67 -31.49 37.89
CA SER A 786 6.07 -32.76 38.31
C SER A 786 6.00 -33.78 37.17
N GLU A 787 6.18 -33.32 35.92
CA GLU A 787 6.14 -34.13 34.70
C GLU A 787 7.29 -33.76 33.75
N THR A 788 7.75 -34.72 32.96
CA THR A 788 8.80 -34.50 31.95
C THR A 788 8.19 -34.47 30.55
N LEU A 789 8.59 -33.50 29.74
CA LEU A 789 8.24 -33.46 28.32
C LEU A 789 9.09 -34.48 27.53
N ASP A 790 8.59 -35.72 27.42
CA ASP A 790 9.23 -36.80 26.67
C ASP A 790 8.64 -36.99 25.25
N ASP A 791 9.13 -38.00 24.53
CA ASP A 791 8.73 -38.31 23.15
C ASP A 791 7.27 -38.82 23.01
N GLN A 792 6.67 -39.27 24.12
CA GLN A 792 5.30 -39.78 24.17
C GLN A 792 4.30 -38.72 24.64
N ALA A 793 4.80 -37.64 25.24
CA ALA A 793 3.98 -36.60 25.84
C ALA A 793 3.07 -35.90 24.83
N ILE A 794 1.82 -35.72 25.26
CA ILE A 794 0.84 -34.84 24.64
C ILE A 794 0.87 -33.54 25.43
N PHE A 795 1.23 -32.44 24.79
CA PHE A 795 1.44 -31.15 25.46
C PHE A 795 0.40 -30.11 25.00
N LYS A 796 -0.32 -29.53 25.95
CA LYS A 796 -1.24 -28.42 25.77
C LYS A 796 -0.51 -27.08 25.95
N ASN A 797 -0.50 -26.26 24.90
CA ASN A 797 0.08 -24.92 24.94
C ASN A 797 -0.74 -23.95 25.81
N PRO A 798 -0.10 -22.92 26.42
CA PRO A 798 -0.78 -21.90 27.22
C PRO A 798 -1.78 -21.07 26.40
N ASP A 799 -2.94 -20.77 26.99
CA ASP A 799 -4.11 -20.16 26.33
C ASP A 799 -3.86 -18.75 25.75
N ALA A 800 -2.93 -17.98 26.31
CA ALA A 800 -2.61 -16.62 25.86
C ALA A 800 -1.14 -16.26 26.09
N PRO A 801 -0.54 -15.39 25.25
CA PRO A 801 0.75 -14.77 25.52
C PRO A 801 0.69 -13.85 26.76
N PRO A 802 1.84 -13.43 27.29
CA PRO A 802 1.92 -12.40 28.33
C PRO A 802 1.14 -11.15 27.91
N ALA A 803 0.43 -10.52 28.85
CA ALA A 803 -0.41 -9.35 28.55
C ALA A 803 0.41 -8.11 28.16
N ALA A 804 1.65 -7.99 28.64
CA ALA A 804 2.54 -6.87 28.38
C ALA A 804 3.96 -7.37 28.04
N PRO A 805 4.16 -7.96 26.85
CA PRO A 805 5.48 -8.46 26.48
C PRO A 805 6.39 -7.28 26.14
N GLN A 806 7.68 -7.37 26.46
CA GLN A 806 8.73 -6.39 26.15
C GLN A 806 9.04 -6.28 24.64
N VAL A 807 8.10 -6.68 23.79
CA VAL A 807 8.04 -6.43 22.33
C VAL A 807 6.97 -5.40 21.97
N THR A 808 6.28 -4.83 22.98
CA THR A 808 5.20 -3.85 22.81
C THR A 808 5.70 -2.64 22.01
N GLY A 809 5.31 -2.57 20.74
CA GLY A 809 5.72 -1.52 19.80
C GLY A 809 6.50 -1.98 18.55
N ALA A 810 6.91 -3.25 18.49
CA ALA A 810 7.39 -3.86 17.24
C ALA A 810 6.19 -4.43 16.44
N ARG A 811 6.23 -4.34 15.09
CA ARG A 811 5.28 -5.07 14.23
C ARG A 811 5.68 -6.54 14.21
N THR A 812 4.80 -7.42 14.67
CA THR A 812 5.05 -8.85 14.75
C THR A 812 3.86 -9.65 14.22
N PHE A 813 4.13 -10.87 13.73
CA PHE A 813 3.10 -11.89 13.51
C PHE A 813 2.60 -12.40 14.87
N PRO A 814 1.44 -13.08 14.92
CA PRO A 814 0.91 -13.62 16.17
C PRO A 814 1.93 -14.46 16.93
N PRO A 815 1.99 -14.33 18.26
CA PRO A 815 3.00 -15.01 19.06
C PRO A 815 2.82 -16.52 19.08
N ARG A 816 3.94 -17.20 19.26
CA ARG A 816 4.07 -18.65 19.23
C ARG A 816 4.77 -19.12 20.49
N TYR A 817 4.10 -19.87 21.35
CA TYR A 817 4.74 -20.56 22.45
C TYR A 817 5.64 -21.71 21.97
N ASN A 818 6.85 -21.76 22.52
CA ASN A 818 7.83 -22.81 22.35
C ASN A 818 7.92 -23.62 23.66
N ARG A 819 7.40 -24.85 23.62
CA ARG A 819 7.31 -25.76 24.77
C ARG A 819 8.66 -26.34 25.21
N ASP A 820 9.68 -26.33 24.36
CA ASP A 820 10.99 -26.89 24.76
C ASP A 820 11.78 -25.85 25.59
N SER A 821 11.59 -24.56 25.33
CA SER A 821 12.30 -23.46 26.01
C SER A 821 11.46 -22.69 27.04
N ASP A 822 10.15 -22.96 27.17
CA ASP A 822 9.21 -22.18 27.99
C ASP A 822 9.17 -20.69 27.61
N THR A 823 9.19 -20.38 26.30
CA THR A 823 9.26 -19.01 25.79
C THR A 823 8.19 -18.71 24.74
N TRP A 824 7.93 -17.43 24.53
CA TRP A 824 7.06 -16.88 23.49
C TRP A 824 7.88 -16.25 22.38
N GLU A 825 7.66 -16.70 21.15
CA GLU A 825 8.28 -16.18 19.94
C GLU A 825 7.33 -15.25 19.19
N TYR A 826 7.83 -14.09 18.79
CA TYR A 826 7.12 -13.05 18.06
C TYR A 826 7.89 -12.78 16.75
N PRO A 827 7.55 -13.46 15.65
CA PRO A 827 8.22 -13.24 14.37
C PRO A 827 8.02 -11.79 13.92
N ALA A 828 9.10 -11.09 13.61
CA ALA A 828 9.06 -9.68 13.23
C ALA A 828 8.49 -9.49 11.81
N VAL A 829 7.81 -8.37 11.59
CA VAL A 829 7.17 -8.02 10.32
C VAL A 829 7.83 -6.76 9.76
N GLY A 830 8.29 -6.85 8.51
CA GLY A 830 8.85 -5.72 7.76
C GLY A 830 7.80 -4.68 7.37
N GLN A 831 8.23 -3.57 6.79
CA GLN A 831 7.32 -2.53 6.32
C GLN A 831 6.34 -3.05 5.24
N ASP A 832 6.79 -3.99 4.42
CA ASP A 832 6.06 -4.66 3.34
C ASP A 832 5.10 -5.78 3.81
N GLY A 833 4.98 -5.99 5.13
CA GLY A 833 4.14 -7.05 5.70
C GLY A 833 4.74 -8.45 5.59
N ARG A 834 6.00 -8.60 5.13
CA ARG A 834 6.71 -9.88 5.05
C ARG A 834 7.49 -10.15 6.34
N PRO A 835 7.94 -11.40 6.60
CA PRO A 835 8.87 -11.68 7.70
C PRO A 835 10.10 -10.78 7.57
N ALA A 836 10.36 -9.97 8.60
CA ALA A 836 11.58 -9.16 8.62
C ALA A 836 12.78 -10.10 8.63
N VAL A 837 13.81 -9.77 7.85
CA VAL A 837 15.06 -10.51 7.80
C VAL A 837 16.21 -9.64 8.30
N ASP A 838 17.18 -10.25 8.95
CA ASP A 838 18.43 -9.60 9.32
C ASP A 838 19.33 -9.36 8.09
N GLN A 839 20.49 -8.74 8.31
CA GLN A 839 21.46 -8.46 7.24
C GLN A 839 21.98 -9.72 6.53
N SER A 840 21.81 -10.91 7.12
CA SER A 840 22.18 -12.20 6.53
C SER A 840 21.03 -12.88 5.79
N GLY A 841 19.86 -12.26 5.74
CA GLY A 841 18.64 -12.81 5.12
C GLY A 841 17.89 -13.80 6.03
N LYS A 842 18.24 -13.90 7.33
CA LYS A 842 17.55 -14.79 8.27
C LYS A 842 16.35 -14.09 8.90
N PRO A 843 15.19 -14.76 9.06
CA PRO A 843 14.04 -14.18 9.73
C PRO A 843 14.35 -13.70 11.15
N VAL A 844 13.93 -12.48 11.47
CA VAL A 844 14.04 -11.90 12.81
C VAL A 844 12.86 -12.38 13.66
N VAL A 845 13.15 -12.91 14.84
CA VAL A 845 12.14 -13.38 15.81
C VAL A 845 12.50 -12.84 17.18
N TYR A 846 11.57 -12.11 17.81
CA TYR A 846 11.74 -11.68 19.21
C TYR A 846 11.25 -12.78 20.13
N THR A 847 11.98 -13.06 21.20
CA THR A 847 11.63 -14.10 22.17
C THR A 847 11.44 -13.48 23.55
N THR A 848 10.34 -13.80 24.24
CA THR A 848 10.10 -13.41 25.63
C THR A 848 9.88 -14.64 26.52
N ASP A 849 10.09 -14.50 27.82
CA ASP A 849 9.59 -15.45 28.81
C ASP A 849 8.07 -15.29 29.03
N ASN A 850 7.52 -16.02 30.00
CA ASN A 850 6.10 -15.96 30.36
C ASN A 850 5.70 -14.74 31.20
N ALA A 851 6.66 -14.00 31.76
CA ALA A 851 6.40 -12.68 32.35
C ALA A 851 6.37 -11.59 31.28
N GLY A 852 6.78 -11.91 30.06
CA GLY A 852 6.90 -10.97 28.95
C GLY A 852 8.28 -10.31 28.88
N ALA A 853 9.25 -10.68 29.70
CA ALA A 853 10.60 -10.14 29.62
C ALA A 853 11.37 -10.76 28.44
N LEU A 854 12.23 -9.98 27.77
CA LEU A 854 13.04 -10.50 26.66
C LEU A 854 13.93 -11.65 27.13
N ALA A 855 13.84 -12.79 26.44
CA ALA A 855 14.67 -13.94 26.72
C ALA A 855 16.14 -13.66 26.32
N PRO A 856 17.14 -14.22 27.02
CA PRO A 856 18.54 -14.09 26.64
C PRO A 856 18.80 -14.51 25.20
N GLY A 857 19.51 -13.67 24.43
CA GLY A 857 19.79 -13.91 23.01
C GLY A 857 18.67 -13.48 22.05
N SER A 858 17.52 -13.03 22.56
CA SER A 858 16.49 -12.37 21.75
C SER A 858 17.03 -11.05 21.18
N PRO A 859 16.79 -10.74 19.90
CA PRO A 859 17.08 -9.41 19.37
C PRO A 859 16.28 -8.34 20.12
N VAL A 860 16.85 -7.15 20.29
CA VAL A 860 16.17 -6.03 20.95
C VAL A 860 15.02 -5.55 20.05
N PRO A 861 13.76 -5.54 20.52
CA PRO A 861 12.63 -5.05 19.76
C PRO A 861 12.82 -3.58 19.44
N VAL A 862 12.75 -3.26 18.16
CA VAL A 862 12.96 -1.89 17.69
C VAL A 862 11.59 -1.26 17.53
N LEU A 863 11.33 -0.22 18.33
CA LEU A 863 10.17 0.65 18.18
C LEU A 863 10.26 1.37 16.84
N GLY A 864 9.36 1.03 15.90
CA GLY A 864 8.93 1.89 14.78
C GLY A 864 10.01 2.75 14.10
N CYS A 865 11.22 2.21 13.97
CA CYS A 865 12.39 2.85 13.35
C CYS A 865 13.21 1.73 12.71
N TRP A 866 12.61 1.03 11.75
CA TRP A 866 13.39 0.28 10.77
C TRP A 866 13.37 1.07 9.46
N PRO A 867 14.49 1.11 8.72
CA PRO A 867 14.64 1.87 7.48
C PRO A 867 13.55 1.59 6.46
#